data_AF-A0A835MZ62-F1
#
_entry.id   AF-A0A835MZ62-F1
#
_cell.length_a   1.000
_cell.length_b   1.000
_cell.length_c   1.000
_cell.angle_alpha   90.00
_cell.angle_beta   90.00
_cell.angle_gamma   90.00
#
_symmetry.space_group_name_H-M   'P 1'
#
loop_
_entity.id
_entity.type
_entity.pdbx_description
1 polymer ?
#
loop_
_entity_poly.entity_id
_entity_poly.type
_entity_poly.pdbx_seq_one_letter_code
_entity_poly.pdbx_strand_id
1 'polypeptide(L)'
;MAASVDNRQFHLEPTLNGVVRTYKSVPTHRPNSPARTFNFLKQEFTSSDQKPVPTLEEEDCSSEDEADYKDLICKVNSELEPSIIDPRDEGTADNWIERNPSMVRLTGKHPFNSEPPLARLMHHGFITPVPLHYVRNHGPVPKATWQDWTIEVCGLVKRPTHFTMDKLVNEFQARELPVTLVCAGNRRKEQNMVKKTIGFNWGSAGVSTSVWRGVPLHLLLKKCGIYSRKNGAFNVCFEGAEDLPGGGGSKYGTSIKKEFAMDPSRDIILAYMQNGELLAPDHGFPVRMIIPGFIGGRMVKWLKRIIVTSTESDNYYHYMDNKVLPSHVDAELANAEAWWYKPEYIINELNINSLITTPCNEEILPINSWTTQRPYTLRGYAYSGGGKKVTRVEVTMDGGETWQVCDLNHQEKPNKYGKYWCWCFWSLEVEVLQLLGAKEIAVRAWDETLNTQPEKLNWNVMGMMNNCWFRVKTNVCKRHKGEIGIVFEHPTVPGNQSGGWMAKQRHLEKSSDIQTLKKSVSTPFMNTISKTFSMAEVKKHDSADSTWIIVHGHVYDCTRFLKDHPGGTDSILINAGTDCTEEFDAIHSDKAKKMLEDYRIGELVNSTAYPSDSNTSSPNNSVHGASNTTKIIHLAPIKEIAPIRNGALVPREKIPCKLIKKEILSHDVRLFRFALPSEDQVLGLPVGKHIFLCATVNDKLCMRAYTPTSSVDVAGYFDLVIKVYFKGVNPKVPNGGQMSQYLNSLSLGSLIDVKGPLGHVEYVGRGKFLVHDKPKFAKKLTMLAGGTGITPIYQVIQAILKDPEDKTEMYVVYASRTEDDILVRDELDSWSKEHERLKVWHVIQKSTKKGWQYSTGIITESILREHVPEGSNDTLALACGPPPMIQFAVKPNLEKMNYDIKDSLIVF
;
A
#
# COMPACT_ATOMS: atom_id res chain seq x y z
N MET A 1 15.69 -58.68 5.90
CA MET A 1 15.62 -59.44 7.17
C MET A 1 15.24 -58.41 8.23
N ALA A 2 14.10 -58.43 8.92
CA ALA A 2 13.40 -59.54 9.60
C ALA A 2 14.23 -60.05 10.81
N ALA A 3 13.72 -60.22 12.04
CA ALA A 3 12.38 -59.98 12.65
C ALA A 3 12.53 -60.04 14.21
N SER A 4 11.57 -59.81 15.12
CA SER A 4 10.29 -59.03 15.23
C SER A 4 9.60 -59.39 16.57
N VAL A 5 8.60 -58.61 17.07
CA VAL A 5 7.51 -59.07 18.00
C VAL A 5 7.99 -59.39 19.47
N ASP A 6 7.29 -59.13 20.60
CA ASP A 6 5.98 -58.53 20.89
C ASP A 6 5.75 -58.05 22.37
N ASN A 7 4.70 -57.24 22.56
CA ASN A 7 3.70 -57.15 23.68
C ASN A 7 4.01 -57.43 25.18
N ARG A 8 3.45 -56.55 26.06
CA ARG A 8 2.56 -56.91 27.21
C ARG A 8 1.86 -55.70 27.87
N GLN A 9 0.63 -55.89 28.34
CA GLN A 9 -0.16 -54.99 29.22
C GLN A 9 -0.33 -55.61 30.63
N PHE A 10 -0.70 -54.81 31.65
CA PHE A 10 -1.91 -55.03 32.50
C PHE A 10 -2.15 -53.88 33.52
N HIS A 11 -3.38 -53.81 34.08
CA HIS A 11 -3.94 -52.74 34.94
C HIS A 11 -3.63 -52.86 36.46
N LEU A 12 -3.91 -51.78 37.20
CA LEU A 12 -4.61 -51.79 38.51
C LEU A 12 -5.21 -50.40 38.88
N GLU A 13 -6.33 -50.36 39.61
CA GLU A 13 -6.99 -49.15 40.16
C GLU A 13 -6.58 -48.88 41.65
N PRO A 14 -7.11 -47.83 42.34
CA PRO A 14 -8.34 -48.07 43.13
C PRO A 14 -9.35 -46.89 43.35
N THR A 15 -10.61 -47.31 43.46
CA THR A 15 -11.89 -46.73 43.96
C THR A 15 -11.96 -45.53 44.96
N LEU A 16 -12.77 -44.52 44.57
CA LEU A 16 -14.08 -44.09 45.14
C LEU A 16 -14.34 -43.82 46.66
N ASN A 17 -14.83 -42.60 46.99
CA ASN A 17 -15.99 -42.24 47.86
C ASN A 17 -15.99 -40.70 48.19
N GLY A 18 -17.09 -39.96 48.41
CA GLY A 18 -18.54 -40.24 48.34
C GLY A 18 -19.40 -39.07 48.89
N VAL A 19 -20.73 -39.26 48.98
CA VAL A 19 -21.80 -38.40 49.60
C VAL A 19 -22.46 -37.30 48.73
N VAL A 20 -23.80 -37.26 48.77
CA VAL A 20 -24.72 -36.34 48.05
C VAL A 20 -26.03 -36.19 48.86
N ARG A 21 -26.66 -34.99 48.95
CA ARG A 21 -28.13 -34.74 48.72
C ARG A 21 -28.70 -33.38 49.18
N THR A 22 -29.20 -32.61 48.19
CA THR A 22 -30.52 -31.94 48.06
C THR A 22 -31.20 -31.18 49.22
N TYR A 23 -31.84 -30.03 48.89
CA TYR A 23 -33.31 -29.85 49.02
C TYR A 23 -33.85 -28.76 48.05
N LYS A 24 -35.18 -28.51 48.04
CA LYS A 24 -35.95 -27.77 47.00
C LYS A 24 -36.34 -26.34 47.39
N SER A 25 -36.57 -25.45 46.40
CA SER A 25 -37.62 -24.39 46.45
C SER A 25 -37.88 -23.71 45.09
N VAL A 26 -39.01 -23.01 44.95
CA VAL A 26 -39.57 -22.34 43.74
C VAL A 26 -40.54 -21.22 44.24
N PRO A 27 -40.88 -20.13 43.53
CA PRO A 27 -40.12 -19.18 42.69
C PRO A 27 -40.26 -17.69 43.19
N THR A 28 -39.67 -16.69 42.50
CA THR A 28 -40.37 -15.48 41.94
C THR A 28 -39.44 -14.31 41.53
N HIS A 29 -39.87 -13.62 40.45
CA HIS A 29 -39.59 -12.23 39.99
C HIS A 29 -38.24 -11.50 40.19
N ARG A 30 -37.68 -11.07 39.05
CA ARG A 30 -37.01 -9.76 38.85
C ARG A 30 -37.60 -9.06 37.60
N PRO A 31 -37.55 -7.72 37.48
CA PRO A 31 -38.22 -6.97 36.40
C PRO A 31 -37.37 -6.73 35.15
N ASN A 32 -38.10 -6.52 34.05
CA ASN A 32 -37.70 -6.17 32.68
C ASN A 32 -36.52 -5.20 32.49
N SER A 33 -35.64 -5.50 31.52
CA SER A 33 -35.56 -4.75 30.24
C SER A 33 -34.62 -5.43 29.21
N PRO A 34 -34.74 -5.16 27.89
CA PRO A 34 -34.40 -6.16 26.87
C PRO A 34 -33.18 -5.85 25.98
N ALA A 35 -32.51 -6.93 25.54
CA ALA A 35 -31.74 -7.00 24.30
C ALA A 35 -32.11 -8.30 23.55
N ARG A 36 -32.07 -8.30 22.21
CA ARG A 36 -32.59 -9.41 21.39
C ARG A 36 -31.48 -10.38 20.97
N THR A 37 -31.64 -11.67 21.27
CA THR A 37 -30.99 -12.78 20.56
C THR A 37 -32.05 -13.65 19.88
N PHE A 38 -31.91 -13.84 18.56
CA PHE A 38 -32.80 -14.71 17.78
C PHE A 38 -32.26 -16.14 17.79
N ASN A 39 -32.90 -17.03 18.55
CA ASN A 39 -32.64 -18.47 18.44
C ASN A 39 -33.39 -19.05 17.24
N PHE A 40 -32.68 -19.72 16.33
CA PHE A 40 -33.31 -20.50 15.27
C PHE A 40 -33.89 -21.80 15.84
N LEU A 41 -35.18 -22.05 15.56
CA LEU A 41 -35.85 -23.30 15.91
C LEU A 41 -35.36 -24.44 15.02
N LYS A 42 -34.95 -25.55 15.63
CA LYS A 42 -34.94 -26.85 14.95
C LYS A 42 -36.38 -27.24 14.66
N GLN A 43 -36.67 -27.64 13.43
CA GLN A 43 -37.93 -28.28 13.07
C GLN A 43 -37.62 -29.65 12.47
N GLU A 44 -38.15 -30.69 13.10
CA GLU A 44 -37.99 -32.07 12.66
C GLU A 44 -38.81 -32.33 11.40
N PHE A 45 -38.27 -33.12 10.47
CA PHE A 45 -39.04 -33.69 9.36
C PHE A 45 -38.73 -35.18 9.20
N THR A 46 -39.80 -35.95 9.01
CA THR A 46 -39.81 -37.41 8.96
C THR A 46 -39.24 -37.95 7.63
N SER A 47 -38.67 -39.15 7.69
CA SER A 47 -38.04 -39.82 6.55
C SER A 47 -39.02 -40.33 5.49
N SER A 48 -38.52 -40.48 4.26
CA SER A 48 -39.08 -41.36 3.22
C SER A 48 -37.95 -41.99 2.41
N ASP A 49 -38.15 -43.22 1.93
CA ASP A 49 -37.08 -44.14 1.51
C ASP A 49 -36.16 -43.68 0.37
N GLN A 50 -34.85 -43.95 0.56
CA GLN A 50 -33.97 -44.40 -0.52
C GLN A 50 -32.80 -45.23 0.03
N LYS A 51 -32.39 -46.27 -0.72
CA LYS A 51 -31.45 -47.30 -0.26
C LYS A 51 -30.00 -46.78 -0.16
N PRO A 52 -29.19 -47.25 0.82
CA PRO A 52 -27.81 -46.83 0.96
C PRO A 52 -26.89 -47.41 -0.12
N VAL A 53 -25.87 -46.62 -0.48
CA VAL A 53 -24.65 -47.06 -1.18
C VAL A 53 -23.55 -47.10 -0.12
N PRO A 54 -22.70 -48.14 -0.05
CA PRO A 54 -21.77 -48.32 1.06
C PRO A 54 -20.73 -47.19 1.13
N THR A 55 -20.82 -46.39 2.18
CA THR A 55 -19.73 -45.51 2.64
C THR A 55 -18.67 -46.34 3.34
N LEU A 56 -17.40 -46.07 3.02
CA LEU A 56 -16.29 -46.47 3.88
C LEU A 56 -16.37 -45.66 5.17
N GLU A 57 -16.20 -46.34 6.30
CA GLU A 57 -16.14 -45.72 7.63
C GLU A 57 -14.78 -45.01 7.78
N GLU A 58 -14.77 -43.69 7.90
CA GLU A 58 -13.62 -42.97 8.49
C GLU A 58 -13.92 -42.81 9.98
N GLU A 59 -13.07 -43.37 10.84
CA GLU A 59 -13.24 -43.30 12.31
C GLU A 59 -13.09 -41.86 12.81
N ASP A 60 -14.04 -41.41 13.63
CA ASP A 60 -14.18 -40.01 14.03
C ASP A 60 -13.31 -39.65 15.24
N CYS A 61 -12.05 -39.32 14.96
CA CYS A 61 -11.04 -38.94 15.96
C CYS A 61 -11.15 -37.46 16.43
N SER A 62 -12.29 -36.78 16.22
CA SER A 62 -12.38 -35.32 16.38
C SER A 62 -12.80 -34.80 17.77
N SER A 63 -13.48 -35.62 18.58
CA SER A 63 -14.31 -35.13 19.69
C SER A 63 -13.54 -34.66 20.93
N GLU A 64 -12.38 -35.22 21.23
CA GLU A 64 -11.56 -34.82 22.40
C GLU A 64 -10.77 -33.53 22.14
N ASP A 65 -10.14 -33.40 20.97
CA ASP A 65 -9.37 -32.20 20.60
C ASP A 65 -10.26 -30.97 20.42
N GLU A 66 -11.50 -31.15 19.97
CA GLU A 66 -12.49 -30.07 19.92
C GLU A 66 -12.87 -29.55 21.33
N ALA A 67 -12.58 -30.26 22.43
CA ALA A 67 -12.85 -29.78 23.79
C ALA A 67 -11.70 -28.90 24.35
N ASP A 68 -10.45 -29.37 24.24
CA ASP A 68 -9.26 -28.72 24.82
C ASP A 68 -9.07 -27.28 24.28
N TYR A 69 -9.25 -27.08 22.97
CA TYR A 69 -9.16 -25.74 22.39
C TYR A 69 -10.29 -24.79 22.82
N LYS A 70 -11.47 -25.29 23.22
CA LYS A 70 -12.58 -24.43 23.68
C LYS A 70 -12.27 -23.81 25.04
N ASP A 71 -11.70 -24.57 25.97
CA ASP A 71 -11.25 -24.05 27.27
C ASP A 71 -10.10 -23.04 27.10
N LEU A 72 -9.16 -23.31 26.20
CA LEU A 72 -8.12 -22.34 25.81
C LEU A 72 -8.72 -21.03 25.26
N ILE A 73 -9.68 -21.11 24.34
CA ILE A 73 -10.37 -19.94 23.76
C ILE A 73 -11.13 -19.15 24.83
N CYS A 74 -11.91 -19.82 25.68
CA CYS A 74 -12.65 -19.19 26.77
C CYS A 74 -11.72 -18.49 27.75
N LYS A 75 -10.58 -19.11 28.10
CA LYS A 75 -9.56 -18.48 28.95
C LYS A 75 -9.01 -17.21 28.30
N VAL A 76 -8.43 -17.30 27.09
CA VAL A 76 -7.72 -16.15 26.51
C VAL A 76 -8.62 -14.96 26.17
N ASN A 77 -9.91 -15.19 25.92
CA ASN A 77 -10.90 -14.13 25.71
C ASN A 77 -11.31 -13.44 27.02
N SER A 78 -11.19 -14.11 28.18
CA SER A 78 -11.61 -13.56 29.48
C SER A 78 -10.64 -12.52 30.05
N GLU A 79 -9.39 -12.48 29.57
CA GLU A 79 -8.32 -11.58 29.99
C GLU A 79 -8.11 -10.38 29.03
N LEU A 80 -9.05 -10.11 28.12
CA LEU A 80 -8.90 -9.16 27.02
C LEU A 80 -9.83 -7.94 27.18
N GLU A 81 -9.30 -6.71 27.06
CA GLU A 81 -10.16 -5.52 26.97
C GLU A 81 -10.96 -5.50 25.65
N PRO A 82 -12.20 -4.98 25.66
CA PRO A 82 -13.02 -4.93 24.46
C PRO A 82 -12.34 -4.15 23.32
N SER A 83 -12.58 -4.62 22.10
CA SER A 83 -12.37 -3.80 20.90
C SER A 83 -13.20 -2.52 20.99
N ILE A 84 -12.69 -1.44 20.37
CA ILE A 84 -13.39 -0.16 20.30
C ILE A 84 -13.39 0.38 18.88
N ILE A 85 -14.36 1.23 18.52
CA ILE A 85 -14.22 2.13 17.38
C ILE A 85 -13.06 3.07 17.70
N ASP A 86 -11.90 2.80 17.11
CA ASP A 86 -10.66 3.55 17.33
C ASP A 86 -10.78 4.94 16.67
N PRO A 87 -10.66 6.06 17.40
CA PRO A 87 -10.72 7.40 16.81
C PRO A 87 -9.69 7.62 15.70
N ARG A 88 -8.59 6.84 15.69
CA ARG A 88 -7.60 6.85 14.61
C ARG A 88 -8.18 6.42 13.26
N ASP A 89 -9.28 5.68 13.22
CA ASP A 89 -9.97 5.24 11.98
C ASP A 89 -11.09 6.17 11.51
N GLU A 90 -11.42 7.25 12.23
CA GLU A 90 -12.41 8.24 11.82
C GLU A 90 -12.08 8.83 10.43
N GLY A 91 -13.07 9.01 9.56
CA GLY A 91 -12.85 9.47 8.18
C GLY A 91 -12.16 8.45 7.24
N THR A 92 -11.88 7.22 7.70
CA THR A 92 -11.49 6.12 6.81
C THR A 92 -12.71 5.31 6.35
N ALA A 93 -12.53 4.45 5.34
CA ALA A 93 -13.55 3.48 4.96
C ALA A 93 -13.78 2.36 6.01
N ASP A 94 -12.86 2.23 6.97
CA ASP A 94 -12.88 1.22 8.04
C ASP A 94 -13.43 1.77 9.37
N ASN A 95 -13.95 3.00 9.40
CA ASN A 95 -14.41 3.74 10.60
C ASN A 95 -15.55 3.11 11.42
N TRP A 96 -15.96 1.90 11.05
CA TRP A 96 -17.08 1.12 11.57
C TRP A 96 -16.62 -0.20 12.21
N ILE A 97 -15.31 -0.46 12.19
CA ILE A 97 -14.72 -1.71 12.66
C ILE A 97 -14.12 -1.49 14.05
N GLU A 98 -14.61 -2.26 15.02
CA GLU A 98 -14.03 -2.26 16.35
C GLU A 98 -12.69 -3.02 16.35
N ARG A 99 -11.64 -2.37 16.83
CA ARG A 99 -10.27 -2.89 16.86
C ARG A 99 -9.72 -2.81 18.29
N ASN A 100 -8.87 -3.76 18.68
CA ASN A 100 -8.22 -3.70 19.99
C ASN A 100 -7.21 -2.53 20.02
N PRO A 101 -7.28 -1.63 21.03
CA PRO A 101 -6.50 -0.40 21.02
C PRO A 101 -4.98 -0.61 21.19
N SER A 102 -4.56 -1.75 21.76
CA SER A 102 -3.15 -2.10 22.00
C SER A 102 -2.39 -2.57 20.75
N MET A 103 -3.09 -2.81 19.63
CA MET A 103 -2.50 -3.23 18.36
C MET A 103 -1.57 -2.17 17.75
N VAL A 104 -0.35 -2.57 17.39
CA VAL A 104 0.67 -1.66 16.86
C VAL A 104 0.44 -1.42 15.38
N ARG A 105 -0.11 -0.24 15.03
CA ARG A 105 -0.32 0.20 13.64
C ARG A 105 1.02 0.37 12.90
N LEU A 106 1.17 -0.31 11.76
CA LEU A 106 2.42 -0.39 10.97
C LEU A 106 2.42 0.51 9.72
N THR A 107 1.22 0.83 9.21
CA THR A 107 0.95 1.67 8.03
C THR A 107 0.21 2.96 8.39
N GLY A 108 0.29 3.39 9.65
CA GLY A 108 -0.42 4.57 10.14
C GLY A 108 -1.94 4.34 10.21
N LYS A 109 -2.70 5.23 9.56
CA LYS A 109 -4.17 5.27 9.64
C LYS A 109 -4.82 4.16 8.78
N HIS A 110 -4.60 4.18 7.47
CA HIS A 110 -5.25 3.28 6.51
C HIS A 110 -4.35 3.06 5.27
N PRO A 111 -4.34 1.87 4.62
CA PRO A 111 -5.06 0.65 5.00
C PRO A 111 -4.54 0.04 6.29
N PHE A 112 -5.40 -0.59 7.08
CA PHE A 112 -5.04 -1.10 8.40
C PHE A 112 -4.07 -2.30 8.30
N ASN A 113 -2.89 -2.15 8.89
CA ASN A 113 -1.92 -3.22 9.07
C ASN A 113 -1.34 -3.11 10.48
N SER A 114 -1.36 -4.19 11.24
CA SER A 114 -1.01 -4.19 12.66
C SER A 114 -0.50 -5.53 13.16
N GLU A 115 0.41 -5.51 14.13
CA GLU A 115 0.79 -6.67 14.94
C GLU A 115 0.47 -6.42 16.43
N PRO A 116 0.17 -7.47 17.21
CA PRO A 116 0.06 -7.35 18.66
C PRO A 116 1.42 -7.05 19.30
N PRO A 117 1.48 -6.38 20.46
CA PRO A 117 2.71 -6.27 21.23
C PRO A 117 3.25 -7.68 21.58
N LEU A 118 4.53 -7.95 21.30
CA LEU A 118 5.10 -9.31 21.39
C LEU A 118 4.88 -9.98 22.77
N ALA A 119 5.14 -9.25 23.86
CA ALA A 119 4.92 -9.76 25.22
C ALA A 119 3.45 -10.13 25.46
N ARG A 120 2.50 -9.40 24.86
CA ARG A 120 1.07 -9.67 24.96
C ARG A 120 0.65 -10.88 24.11
N LEU A 121 1.17 -11.01 22.90
CA LEU A 121 0.96 -12.20 22.06
C LEU A 121 1.36 -13.48 22.82
N MET A 122 2.50 -13.44 23.52
CA MET A 122 3.00 -14.56 24.31
C MET A 122 2.25 -14.79 25.62
N HIS A 123 1.69 -13.74 26.25
CA HIS A 123 0.86 -13.85 27.45
C HIS A 123 -0.37 -14.75 27.23
N HIS A 124 -1.07 -14.59 26.09
CA HIS A 124 -2.21 -15.44 25.75
C HIS A 124 -1.81 -16.86 25.27
N GLY A 125 -0.52 -17.13 25.05
CA GLY A 125 -0.02 -18.47 24.74
C GLY A 125 -0.44 -18.99 23.36
N PHE A 126 -0.88 -20.25 23.30
CA PHE A 126 -0.96 -21.01 22.04
C PHE A 126 -2.04 -20.52 21.07
N ILE A 127 -3.20 -20.10 21.58
CA ILE A 127 -4.29 -19.52 20.78
C ILE A 127 -4.31 -18.01 20.98
N THR A 128 -4.12 -17.27 19.89
CA THR A 128 -4.22 -15.81 19.87
C THR A 128 -5.70 -15.39 19.86
N PRO A 129 -6.16 -14.51 20.76
CA PRO A 129 -7.50 -13.92 20.69
C PRO A 129 -7.73 -13.20 19.36
N VAL A 130 -8.96 -13.26 18.82
CA VAL A 130 -9.28 -12.69 17.50
C VAL A 130 -8.93 -11.18 17.38
N PRO A 131 -9.19 -10.33 18.41
CA PRO A 131 -8.81 -8.91 18.35
C PRO A 131 -7.30 -8.63 18.43
N LEU A 132 -6.48 -9.61 18.82
CA LEU A 132 -5.02 -9.52 18.83
C LEU A 132 -4.36 -10.25 17.64
N HIS A 133 -5.13 -11.02 16.86
CA HIS A 133 -4.62 -11.69 15.68
C HIS A 133 -4.15 -10.64 14.66
N TYR A 134 -2.91 -10.75 14.17
CA TYR A 134 -2.29 -9.73 13.32
C TYR A 134 -3.14 -9.41 12.07
N VAL A 135 -3.22 -8.15 11.68
CA VAL A 135 -4.02 -7.72 10.51
C VAL A 135 -3.11 -7.25 9.40
N ARG A 136 -3.35 -7.74 8.18
CA ARG A 136 -2.79 -7.19 6.94
C ARG A 136 -3.93 -6.92 5.97
N ASN A 137 -4.21 -5.64 5.71
CA ASN A 137 -5.11 -5.20 4.64
C ASN A 137 -4.30 -4.46 3.55
N HIS A 138 -4.57 -4.75 2.28
CA HIS A 138 -4.00 -4.02 1.14
C HIS A 138 -4.83 -2.77 0.76
N GLY A 139 -6.04 -2.64 1.30
CA GLY A 139 -7.00 -1.57 1.04
C GLY A 139 -8.13 -1.60 2.08
N PRO A 140 -9.33 -1.09 1.75
CA PRO A 140 -10.45 -1.03 2.69
C PRO A 140 -11.17 -2.36 2.88
N VAL A 141 -11.74 -2.54 4.07
CA VAL A 141 -12.52 -3.73 4.42
C VAL A 141 -13.93 -3.66 3.82
N PRO A 142 -14.39 -4.67 3.06
CA PRO A 142 -15.76 -4.74 2.58
C PRO A 142 -16.80 -4.77 3.72
N LYS A 143 -17.82 -3.91 3.64
CA LYS A 143 -19.04 -4.02 4.46
C LYS A 143 -19.90 -5.17 3.93
N ALA A 144 -19.60 -6.37 4.38
CA ALA A 144 -20.29 -7.59 3.97
C ALA A 144 -21.44 -7.97 4.92
N THR A 145 -22.46 -8.62 4.38
CA THR A 145 -23.55 -9.32 5.09
C THR A 145 -23.39 -10.82 4.87
N TRP A 146 -24.04 -11.65 5.68
CA TRP A 146 -24.01 -13.11 5.50
C TRP A 146 -24.89 -13.55 4.33
N GLN A 147 -26.10 -12.97 4.24
CA GLN A 147 -27.17 -13.38 3.33
C GLN A 147 -26.89 -13.04 1.87
N ASP A 148 -26.33 -11.85 1.60
CA ASP A 148 -26.04 -11.39 0.23
C ASP A 148 -24.71 -11.96 -0.30
N TRP A 149 -23.93 -12.66 0.54
CA TRP A 149 -22.62 -13.16 0.16
C TRP A 149 -22.69 -14.46 -0.62
N THR A 150 -21.94 -14.47 -1.72
CA THR A 150 -21.91 -15.53 -2.72
C THR A 150 -20.47 -15.78 -3.18
N ILE A 151 -20.13 -17.05 -3.38
CA ILE A 151 -18.84 -17.49 -3.93
C ILE A 151 -19.10 -18.15 -5.28
N GLU A 152 -18.49 -17.62 -6.35
CA GLU A 152 -18.44 -18.27 -7.66
C GLU A 152 -17.36 -19.37 -7.66
N VAL A 153 -17.70 -20.58 -8.11
CA VAL A 153 -16.71 -21.60 -8.48
C VAL A 153 -16.84 -21.86 -9.99
N CYS A 154 -15.81 -21.53 -10.76
CA CYS A 154 -15.87 -21.53 -12.23
C CYS A 154 -14.52 -21.90 -12.91
N GLY A 155 -14.39 -21.60 -14.20
CA GLY A 155 -13.27 -22.02 -15.03
C GLY A 155 -13.37 -23.50 -15.42
N LEU A 156 -12.27 -24.24 -15.27
CA LEU A 156 -12.14 -25.66 -15.63
C LEU A 156 -12.83 -26.62 -14.62
N VAL A 157 -14.15 -26.46 -14.50
CA VAL A 157 -15.08 -27.33 -13.76
C VAL A 157 -16.23 -27.76 -14.66
N LYS A 158 -16.80 -28.95 -14.42
CA LYS A 158 -17.99 -29.45 -15.16
C LYS A 158 -19.28 -28.70 -14.84
N ARG A 159 -19.41 -28.16 -13.63
CA ARG A 159 -20.59 -27.45 -13.13
C ARG A 159 -20.18 -26.15 -12.44
N PRO A 160 -19.99 -25.04 -13.19
CA PRO A 160 -19.82 -23.73 -12.58
C PRO A 160 -21.00 -23.41 -11.67
N THR A 161 -20.74 -23.01 -10.43
CA THR A 161 -21.76 -22.95 -9.37
C THR A 161 -21.55 -21.71 -8.49
N HIS A 162 -22.63 -21.04 -8.12
CA HIS A 162 -22.63 -19.99 -7.09
C HIS A 162 -23.14 -20.57 -5.76
N PHE A 163 -22.34 -20.45 -4.70
CA PHE A 163 -22.71 -20.86 -3.34
C PHE A 163 -23.02 -19.63 -2.50
N THR A 164 -24.21 -19.55 -1.93
CA THR A 164 -24.49 -18.65 -0.79
C THR A 164 -23.83 -19.19 0.47
N MET A 165 -23.64 -18.35 1.50
CA MET A 165 -23.10 -18.80 2.78
C MET A 165 -23.91 -19.94 3.41
N ASP A 166 -25.24 -19.86 3.37
CA ASP A 166 -26.11 -20.92 3.91
C ASP A 166 -25.93 -22.26 3.17
N LYS A 167 -25.74 -22.23 1.84
CA LYS A 167 -25.41 -23.46 1.09
C LYS A 167 -24.02 -23.99 1.42
N LEU A 168 -23.04 -23.10 1.60
CA LEU A 168 -21.68 -23.50 1.94
C LEU A 168 -21.64 -24.21 3.30
N VAL A 169 -22.34 -23.68 4.31
CA VAL A 169 -22.37 -24.27 5.66
C VAL A 169 -23.23 -25.54 5.75
N ASN A 170 -24.35 -25.62 5.01
CA ASN A 170 -25.29 -26.76 5.14
C ASN A 170 -25.07 -27.89 4.11
N GLU A 171 -24.48 -27.65 2.93
CA GLU A 171 -24.26 -28.71 1.92
C GLU A 171 -22.92 -29.47 2.08
N PHE A 172 -22.09 -29.11 3.05
CA PHE A 172 -20.74 -29.67 3.23
C PHE A 172 -20.42 -29.92 4.70
N GLN A 173 -19.75 -31.05 4.99
CA GLN A 173 -19.17 -31.30 6.30
C GLN A 173 -18.05 -30.28 6.54
N ALA A 174 -18.21 -29.47 7.60
CA ALA A 174 -17.19 -28.56 8.06
C ALA A 174 -16.03 -29.32 8.72
N ARG A 175 -14.84 -28.71 8.70
CA ARG A 175 -13.69 -29.16 9.49
C ARG A 175 -13.17 -28.01 10.35
N GLU A 176 -12.80 -28.33 11.57
CA GLU A 176 -12.20 -27.42 12.54
C GLU A 176 -10.74 -27.83 12.78
N LEU A 177 -9.81 -26.87 12.85
CA LEU A 177 -8.39 -27.11 13.16
C LEU A 177 -7.67 -25.84 13.63
N PRO A 178 -6.66 -25.93 14.51
CA PRO A 178 -5.74 -24.84 14.79
C PRO A 178 -4.79 -24.62 13.60
N VAL A 179 -4.49 -23.36 13.28
CA VAL A 179 -3.49 -23.00 12.25
C VAL A 179 -2.76 -21.72 12.68
N THR A 180 -1.43 -21.74 12.61
CA THR A 180 -0.61 -20.53 12.72
C THR A 180 -0.53 -19.83 11.37
N LEU A 181 -1.05 -18.59 11.32
CA LEU A 181 -0.90 -17.70 10.17
C LEU A 181 0.35 -16.85 10.39
N VAL A 182 1.13 -16.65 9.32
CA VAL A 182 2.34 -15.83 9.33
C VAL A 182 2.33 -14.88 8.13
N CYS A 183 2.63 -13.61 8.35
CA CYS A 183 2.86 -12.65 7.28
C CYS A 183 4.18 -12.95 6.57
N ALA A 184 4.20 -12.96 5.23
CA ALA A 184 5.45 -13.05 4.45
C ALA A 184 6.46 -11.94 4.82
N GLY A 185 5.97 -10.81 5.32
CA GLY A 185 6.79 -9.70 5.83
C GLY A 185 7.16 -9.76 7.32
N ASN A 186 6.90 -10.87 8.04
CA ASN A 186 7.33 -10.96 9.44
C ASN A 186 8.85 -10.77 9.57
N ARG A 187 9.30 -10.13 10.65
CA ARG A 187 10.70 -9.72 10.89
C ARG A 187 11.28 -8.78 9.81
N ARG A 188 10.46 -8.08 9.01
CA ARG A 188 10.95 -7.16 7.96
C ARG A 188 11.79 -6.01 8.50
N LYS A 189 11.47 -5.45 9.67
CA LYS A 189 12.15 -4.24 10.17
C LYS A 189 13.65 -4.48 10.33
N GLU A 190 14.07 -5.67 10.72
CA GLU A 190 15.49 -6.09 10.74
C GLU A 190 16.17 -5.87 9.38
N GLN A 191 15.54 -6.29 8.27
CA GLN A 191 16.08 -6.02 6.92
C GLN A 191 16.14 -4.51 6.63
N ASN A 192 15.09 -3.75 6.98
CA ASN A 192 15.03 -2.30 6.81
C ASN A 192 16.07 -1.51 7.64
N MET A 193 16.58 -2.10 8.72
CA MET A 193 17.69 -1.53 9.47
C MET A 193 19.02 -1.64 8.72
N VAL A 194 19.26 -2.76 8.03
CA VAL A 194 20.45 -2.99 7.19
C VAL A 194 20.36 -2.21 5.86
N LYS A 195 19.33 -2.47 5.05
CA LYS A 195 19.08 -1.80 3.76
C LYS A 195 17.57 -1.62 3.57
N LYS A 196 17.14 -0.41 3.22
CA LYS A 196 15.71 -0.09 3.09
C LYS A 196 15.06 -0.88 1.94
N THR A 197 14.05 -1.67 2.27
CA THR A 197 13.21 -2.46 1.36
C THR A 197 12.01 -1.62 0.90
N ILE A 198 11.19 -2.14 -0.03
CA ILE A 198 9.92 -1.49 -0.43
C ILE A 198 8.77 -1.72 0.57
N GLY A 199 8.97 -2.57 1.59
CA GLY A 199 7.94 -2.98 2.54
C GLY A 199 7.97 -2.22 3.87
N PHE A 200 6.78 -2.03 4.48
CA PHE A 200 6.63 -1.42 5.79
C PHE A 200 7.08 -2.34 6.95
N ASN A 201 7.44 -1.71 8.06
CA ASN A 201 8.11 -2.33 9.21
C ASN A 201 7.21 -3.23 10.08
N TRP A 202 7.18 -4.54 9.80
CA TRP A 202 6.82 -5.53 10.83
C TRP A 202 7.98 -5.71 11.82
N GLY A 203 7.65 -5.85 13.10
CA GLY A 203 8.51 -6.46 14.11
C GLY A 203 8.52 -7.98 13.95
N SER A 204 8.56 -8.72 15.06
CA SER A 204 8.51 -10.18 15.07
C SER A 204 7.11 -10.77 15.25
N ALA A 205 6.10 -9.97 15.62
CA ALA A 205 4.76 -10.44 15.93
C ALA A 205 3.81 -10.46 14.71
N GLY A 206 4.35 -10.48 13.49
CA GLY A 206 3.58 -10.70 12.24
C GLY A 206 3.10 -12.14 12.05
N VAL A 207 2.58 -12.74 13.12
CA VAL A 207 2.19 -14.14 13.28
C VAL A 207 1.12 -14.25 14.38
N SER A 208 0.15 -15.13 14.19
CA SER A 208 -0.90 -15.41 15.17
C SER A 208 -1.52 -16.79 14.90
N THR A 209 -2.02 -17.44 15.94
CA THR A 209 -2.60 -18.79 15.86
C THR A 209 -4.06 -18.75 16.26
N SER A 210 -4.92 -19.42 15.50
CA SER A 210 -6.36 -19.47 15.79
C SER A 210 -6.92 -20.82 15.35
N VAL A 211 -8.02 -21.23 15.96
CA VAL A 211 -8.84 -22.35 15.49
C VAL A 211 -9.73 -21.84 14.37
N TRP A 212 -9.77 -22.54 13.23
CA TRP A 212 -10.55 -22.15 12.05
C TRP A 212 -11.55 -23.25 11.71
N ARG A 213 -12.83 -22.89 11.52
CA ARG A 213 -13.89 -23.80 11.06
C ARG A 213 -14.31 -23.42 9.65
N GLY A 214 -14.36 -24.40 8.75
CA GLY A 214 -14.60 -24.15 7.33
C GLY A 214 -14.88 -25.38 6.47
N VAL A 215 -15.23 -25.14 5.21
CA VAL A 215 -15.48 -26.21 4.21
C VAL A 215 -14.17 -26.63 3.54
N PRO A 216 -13.79 -27.92 3.53
CA PRO A 216 -12.61 -28.38 2.80
C PRO A 216 -12.67 -28.10 1.28
N LEU A 217 -11.70 -27.36 0.76
CA LEU A 217 -11.65 -26.88 -0.63
C LEU A 217 -11.77 -28.03 -1.64
N HIS A 218 -11.09 -29.14 -1.38
CA HIS A 218 -11.09 -30.31 -2.26
C HIS A 218 -12.50 -30.93 -2.43
N LEU A 219 -13.37 -30.85 -1.41
CA LEU A 219 -14.77 -31.31 -1.50
C LEU A 219 -15.62 -30.37 -2.35
N LEU A 220 -15.45 -29.06 -2.19
CA LEU A 220 -16.12 -28.03 -3.00
C LEU A 220 -15.77 -28.17 -4.49
N LEU A 221 -14.48 -28.32 -4.81
CA LEU A 221 -13.99 -28.55 -6.17
C LEU A 221 -14.46 -29.90 -6.75
N LYS A 222 -14.53 -30.96 -5.92
CA LYS A 222 -15.09 -32.27 -6.30
C LYS A 222 -16.60 -32.17 -6.60
N LYS A 223 -17.38 -31.41 -5.82
CA LYS A 223 -18.82 -31.15 -6.06
C LYS A 223 -19.05 -30.40 -7.38
N CYS A 224 -18.24 -29.39 -7.68
CA CYS A 224 -18.27 -28.67 -8.97
C CYS A 224 -17.76 -29.51 -10.15
N GLY A 225 -17.13 -30.66 -9.89
CA GLY A 225 -16.63 -31.57 -10.91
C GLY A 225 -15.41 -31.02 -11.64
N ILE A 226 -14.40 -30.57 -10.88
CA ILE A 226 -13.10 -30.11 -11.40
C ILE A 226 -12.52 -31.05 -12.46
N TYR A 227 -11.98 -30.49 -13.54
CA TYR A 227 -11.38 -31.26 -14.63
C TYR A 227 -10.05 -31.93 -14.23
N SER A 228 -9.65 -32.94 -15.02
CA SER A 228 -8.38 -33.65 -14.84
C SER A 228 -7.20 -32.81 -15.34
N ARG A 229 -5.97 -33.17 -14.92
CA ARG A 229 -4.74 -32.57 -15.44
C ARG A 229 -4.54 -32.79 -16.95
N LYS A 230 -5.09 -33.88 -17.51
CA LYS A 230 -5.10 -34.13 -18.98
C LYS A 230 -6.01 -33.15 -19.74
N ASN A 231 -6.94 -32.51 -19.05
CA ASN A 231 -7.90 -31.54 -19.60
C ASN A 231 -7.47 -30.09 -19.27
N GLY A 232 -6.18 -29.85 -19.07
CA GLY A 232 -5.61 -28.52 -18.86
C GLY A 232 -5.83 -27.88 -17.49
N ALA A 233 -6.47 -28.57 -16.54
CA ALA A 233 -6.63 -28.05 -15.17
C ALA A 233 -5.32 -28.24 -14.38
N PHE A 234 -4.59 -27.14 -14.15
CA PHE A 234 -3.27 -27.13 -13.49
C PHE A 234 -3.23 -26.26 -12.22
N ASN A 235 -4.06 -25.21 -12.14
CA ASN A 235 -4.07 -24.27 -11.03
C ASN A 235 -5.48 -23.96 -10.54
N VAL A 236 -5.56 -23.38 -9.34
CA VAL A 236 -6.78 -22.81 -8.76
C VAL A 236 -6.46 -21.39 -8.29
N CYS A 237 -7.10 -20.41 -8.92
CA CYS A 237 -7.04 -19.00 -8.56
C CYS A 237 -8.14 -18.65 -7.55
N PHE A 238 -7.84 -17.72 -6.66
CA PHE A 238 -8.76 -17.16 -5.66
C PHE A 238 -8.83 -15.64 -5.85
N GLU A 239 -10.02 -15.06 -5.76
CA GLU A 239 -10.26 -13.61 -5.89
C GLU A 239 -11.09 -13.10 -4.71
N GLY A 240 -10.60 -12.04 -4.05
CA GLY A 240 -11.28 -11.33 -2.97
C GLY A 240 -12.41 -10.43 -3.47
N ALA A 241 -12.82 -9.46 -2.64
CA ALA A 241 -13.92 -8.55 -2.95
C ALA A 241 -13.48 -7.09 -3.14
N GLU A 242 -12.40 -6.69 -2.47
CA GLU A 242 -11.92 -5.31 -2.39
C GLU A 242 -11.44 -4.81 -3.77
N ASP A 243 -11.80 -3.59 -4.16
CA ASP A 243 -11.14 -2.90 -5.27
C ASP A 243 -9.89 -2.19 -4.74
N LEU A 244 -8.69 -2.65 -5.11
CA LEU A 244 -7.42 -2.17 -4.57
C LEU A 244 -6.68 -1.26 -5.57
N PRO A 245 -5.85 -0.30 -5.11
CA PRO A 245 -5.16 0.64 -6.01
C PRO A 245 -4.11 -0.02 -6.91
N GLY A 246 -3.60 -1.21 -6.56
CA GLY A 246 -2.69 -1.99 -7.40
C GLY A 246 -3.37 -2.51 -8.66
N GLY A 247 -2.58 -2.74 -9.72
CA GLY A 247 -3.09 -3.26 -10.99
C GLY A 247 -4.09 -2.34 -11.73
N GLY A 248 -4.27 -1.10 -11.28
CA GLY A 248 -5.23 -0.16 -11.86
C GLY A 248 -6.66 -0.27 -11.33
N GLY A 249 -6.84 -0.69 -10.07
CA GLY A 249 -8.16 -0.99 -9.49
C GLY A 249 -8.45 -2.49 -9.43
N SER A 250 -7.42 -3.34 -9.39
CA SER A 250 -7.57 -4.80 -9.39
C SER A 250 -7.98 -5.33 -8.02
N LYS A 251 -8.72 -6.45 -7.99
CA LYS A 251 -9.04 -7.14 -6.74
C LYS A 251 -7.84 -7.89 -6.19
N TYR A 252 -7.81 -8.19 -4.89
CA TYR A 252 -6.79 -9.08 -4.36
C TYR A 252 -6.96 -10.49 -4.96
N GLY A 253 -5.90 -11.04 -5.56
CA GLY A 253 -5.96 -12.35 -6.18
C GLY A 253 -4.61 -13.06 -6.25
N THR A 254 -4.66 -14.38 -6.24
CA THR A 254 -3.50 -15.28 -6.25
C THR A 254 -3.94 -16.70 -6.59
N SER A 255 -3.01 -17.60 -6.94
CA SER A 255 -3.30 -19.01 -7.17
C SER A 255 -2.48 -19.96 -6.29
N ILE A 256 -2.93 -21.21 -6.22
CA ILE A 256 -2.15 -22.39 -5.85
C ILE A 256 -2.25 -23.48 -6.93
N LYS A 257 -1.29 -24.40 -6.94
CA LYS A 257 -1.32 -25.58 -7.82
C LYS A 257 -2.52 -26.46 -7.49
N LYS A 258 -3.18 -27.00 -8.52
CA LYS A 258 -4.36 -27.86 -8.38
C LYS A 258 -4.07 -29.10 -7.53
N GLU A 259 -2.86 -29.65 -7.62
CA GLU A 259 -2.40 -30.74 -6.77
C GLU A 259 -2.56 -30.39 -5.28
N PHE A 260 -2.14 -29.20 -4.84
CA PHE A 260 -2.33 -28.76 -3.45
C PHE A 260 -3.80 -28.50 -3.12
N ALA A 261 -4.57 -27.90 -4.04
CA ALA A 261 -5.99 -27.61 -3.83
C ALA A 261 -6.88 -28.86 -3.68
N MET A 262 -6.40 -30.02 -4.17
CA MET A 262 -7.10 -31.31 -4.15
C MET A 262 -6.53 -32.31 -3.15
N ASP A 263 -5.43 -31.98 -2.46
CA ASP A 263 -4.73 -32.84 -1.52
C ASP A 263 -5.38 -32.75 -0.12
N PRO A 264 -6.05 -33.81 0.37
CA PRO A 264 -6.71 -33.79 1.67
C PRO A 264 -5.73 -33.72 2.84
N SER A 265 -4.44 -34.00 2.64
CA SER A 265 -3.42 -33.93 3.69
C SER A 265 -2.95 -32.53 4.04
N ARG A 266 -3.40 -31.52 3.27
CA ARG A 266 -3.03 -30.11 3.42
C ARG A 266 -4.09 -29.26 4.12
N ASP A 267 -5.20 -29.87 4.52
CA ASP A 267 -6.25 -29.29 5.36
C ASP A 267 -6.78 -27.91 4.91
N ILE A 268 -6.76 -27.66 3.60
CA ILE A 268 -7.17 -26.38 3.00
C ILE A 268 -8.70 -26.20 3.11
N ILE A 269 -9.14 -25.13 3.76
CA ILE A 269 -10.56 -24.82 4.01
C ILE A 269 -10.95 -23.43 3.51
N LEU A 270 -12.23 -23.28 3.17
CA LEU A 270 -12.95 -22.01 3.16
C LEU A 270 -13.47 -21.76 4.59
N ALA A 271 -12.71 -21.02 5.39
CA ALA A 271 -13.09 -20.70 6.77
C ALA A 271 -14.16 -19.61 6.82
N TYR A 272 -15.15 -19.80 7.69
CA TYR A 272 -16.22 -18.85 7.99
C TYR A 272 -16.37 -18.55 9.50
N MET A 273 -15.61 -19.26 10.34
CA MET A 273 -15.47 -19.00 11.78
C MET A 273 -13.99 -19.06 12.21
N GLN A 274 -13.67 -18.32 13.28
CA GLN A 274 -12.36 -18.21 13.91
C GLN A 274 -12.53 -18.20 15.44
N ASN A 275 -11.81 -19.06 16.16
CA ASN A 275 -11.91 -19.28 17.61
C ASN A 275 -13.37 -19.46 18.09
N GLY A 276 -14.17 -20.27 17.38
CA GLY A 276 -15.57 -20.56 17.73
C GLY A 276 -16.59 -19.48 17.35
N GLU A 277 -16.16 -18.29 16.94
CA GLU A 277 -17.02 -17.17 16.52
C GLU A 277 -17.01 -16.97 15.00
N LEU A 278 -17.99 -16.24 14.46
CA LEU A 278 -17.94 -15.80 13.05
C LEU A 278 -16.71 -14.91 12.79
N LEU A 279 -16.18 -14.93 11.57
CA LEU A 279 -15.01 -14.10 11.21
C LEU A 279 -15.23 -12.62 11.56
N ALA A 280 -14.23 -11.97 12.14
CA ALA A 280 -14.22 -10.51 12.25
C ALA A 280 -14.06 -9.84 10.86
N PRO A 281 -14.52 -8.59 10.65
CA PRO A 281 -14.39 -7.89 9.38
C PRO A 281 -12.97 -7.85 8.82
N ASP A 282 -11.99 -7.45 9.64
CA ASP A 282 -10.56 -7.44 9.27
C ASP A 282 -10.00 -8.83 8.92
N HIS A 283 -10.60 -9.91 9.43
CA HIS A 283 -10.14 -11.28 9.20
C HIS A 283 -10.85 -11.99 8.05
N GLY A 284 -11.80 -11.32 7.37
CA GLY A 284 -12.34 -11.77 6.09
C GLY A 284 -13.83 -12.10 6.06
N PHE A 285 -14.65 -11.57 6.97
CA PHE A 285 -16.09 -11.84 7.04
C PHE A 285 -16.82 -11.69 5.68
N PRO A 286 -17.68 -12.64 5.27
CA PRO A 286 -18.09 -13.85 5.99
C PRO A 286 -17.25 -15.10 5.68
N VAL A 287 -16.29 -15.03 4.74
CA VAL A 287 -15.55 -16.20 4.26
C VAL A 287 -14.17 -15.87 3.70
N ARG A 288 -13.19 -16.71 4.04
CA ARG A 288 -11.80 -16.62 3.53
C ARG A 288 -11.25 -17.99 3.15
N MET A 289 -10.16 -18.01 2.39
CA MET A 289 -9.26 -19.16 2.34
C MET A 289 -8.39 -19.23 3.60
N ILE A 290 -8.18 -20.45 4.10
CA ILE A 290 -7.07 -20.81 5.01
C ILE A 290 -6.27 -21.93 4.33
N ILE A 291 -4.95 -21.77 4.27
CA ILE A 291 -4.03 -22.68 3.60
C ILE A 291 -2.90 -23.01 4.59
N PRO A 292 -3.03 -24.09 5.38
CA PRO A 292 -2.07 -24.42 6.42
C PRO A 292 -0.61 -24.55 5.91
N GLY A 293 0.34 -24.04 6.72
CA GLY A 293 1.77 -24.03 6.40
C GLY A 293 2.21 -23.09 5.25
N PHE A 294 1.30 -22.28 4.70
CA PHE A 294 1.60 -21.22 3.71
C PHE A 294 1.68 -19.83 4.36
N ILE A 295 2.29 -18.87 3.66
CA ILE A 295 2.18 -17.44 4.01
C ILE A 295 0.71 -16.96 3.93
N GLY A 296 0.36 -16.00 4.81
CA GLY A 296 -0.95 -15.33 4.77
C GLY A 296 -1.29 -14.66 3.43
N GLY A 297 -0.28 -14.31 2.61
CA GLY A 297 -0.43 -13.80 1.25
C GLY A 297 -0.93 -14.81 0.19
N ARG A 298 -1.35 -16.01 0.61
CA ARG A 298 -2.15 -16.95 -0.20
C ARG A 298 -3.55 -17.18 0.38
N MET A 299 -3.81 -16.73 1.61
CA MET A 299 -5.04 -16.98 2.38
C MET A 299 -6.06 -15.85 2.15
N VAL A 300 -6.53 -15.71 0.91
CA VAL A 300 -7.43 -14.65 0.42
C VAL A 300 -8.64 -14.47 1.35
N LYS A 301 -8.82 -13.24 1.84
CA LYS A 301 -9.96 -12.79 2.64
C LYS A 301 -11.10 -12.32 1.75
N TRP A 302 -12.32 -12.22 2.30
CA TRP A 302 -13.50 -11.73 1.58
C TRP A 302 -13.68 -12.44 0.23
N LEU A 303 -13.61 -13.77 0.27
CA LEU A 303 -13.51 -14.60 -0.93
C LEU A 303 -14.79 -14.51 -1.77
N LYS A 304 -14.66 -14.10 -3.04
CA LYS A 304 -15.77 -14.02 -4.01
C LYS A 304 -15.69 -15.07 -5.11
N ARG A 305 -14.50 -15.52 -5.50
CA ARG A 305 -14.34 -16.40 -6.67
C ARG A 305 -13.23 -17.44 -6.48
N ILE A 306 -13.48 -18.64 -7.00
CA ILE A 306 -12.54 -19.76 -7.11
C ILE A 306 -12.55 -20.22 -8.57
N ILE A 307 -11.43 -20.05 -9.27
CA ILE A 307 -11.36 -20.23 -10.73
C ILE A 307 -10.33 -21.33 -11.01
N VAL A 308 -10.74 -22.45 -11.60
CA VAL A 308 -9.80 -23.50 -12.01
C VAL A 308 -9.23 -23.14 -13.38
N THR A 309 -7.90 -23.12 -13.51
CA THR A 309 -7.19 -22.56 -14.66
C THR A 309 -6.07 -23.48 -15.16
N SER A 310 -5.59 -23.18 -16.37
CA SER A 310 -4.37 -23.79 -16.94
C SER A 310 -3.10 -23.04 -16.55
N THR A 311 -3.17 -21.73 -16.32
CA THR A 311 -2.06 -20.88 -15.88
C THR A 311 -2.16 -20.54 -14.39
N GLU A 312 -1.05 -20.12 -13.79
CA GLU A 312 -1.07 -19.42 -12.51
C GLU A 312 -1.82 -18.07 -12.63
N SER A 313 -2.14 -17.44 -11.51
CA SER A 313 -2.91 -16.20 -11.47
C SER A 313 -2.15 -15.05 -12.13
N ASP A 314 -2.80 -14.37 -13.06
CA ASP A 314 -2.30 -13.17 -13.74
C ASP A 314 -2.49 -11.88 -12.92
N ASN A 315 -3.03 -12.01 -11.69
CA ASN A 315 -3.35 -10.89 -10.82
C ASN A 315 -2.10 -10.10 -10.40
N TYR A 316 -2.22 -8.78 -10.36
CA TYR A 316 -1.15 -7.86 -9.95
C TYR A 316 -0.47 -8.26 -8.63
N TYR A 317 -1.26 -8.69 -7.63
CA TYR A 317 -0.76 -9.08 -6.30
C TYR A 317 -0.15 -10.50 -6.24
N HIS A 318 -0.23 -11.28 -7.33
CA HIS A 318 0.49 -12.54 -7.47
C HIS A 318 1.93 -12.35 -7.99
N TYR A 319 2.16 -11.33 -8.83
CA TYR A 319 3.48 -11.01 -9.38
C TYR A 319 4.24 -9.95 -8.57
N MET A 320 3.57 -8.85 -8.21
CA MET A 320 4.19 -7.64 -7.62
C MET A 320 4.24 -7.66 -6.08
N ASP A 321 3.79 -8.74 -5.45
CA ASP A 321 3.81 -8.92 -3.99
C ASP A 321 4.11 -10.39 -3.64
N ASN A 322 4.57 -10.64 -2.41
CA ASN A 322 4.82 -11.98 -1.87
C ASN A 322 5.88 -12.79 -2.66
N LYS A 323 7.04 -12.17 -2.93
CA LYS A 323 8.23 -12.81 -3.54
C LYS A 323 9.52 -12.59 -2.75
N VAL A 324 10.46 -13.54 -2.83
CA VAL A 324 11.85 -13.39 -2.36
C VAL A 324 12.78 -13.39 -3.57
N LEU A 325 13.10 -12.21 -4.09
CA LEU A 325 14.09 -12.05 -5.16
C LEU A 325 15.52 -12.18 -4.60
N PRO A 326 16.54 -12.51 -5.44
CA PRO A 326 17.94 -12.55 -5.02
C PRO A 326 18.42 -11.21 -4.44
N SER A 327 19.38 -11.24 -3.52
CA SER A 327 19.79 -10.09 -2.70
C SER A 327 20.44 -8.92 -3.45
N HIS A 328 20.96 -9.17 -4.66
CA HIS A 328 21.46 -8.11 -5.56
C HIS A 328 20.33 -7.39 -6.32
N VAL A 329 19.14 -7.97 -6.40
CA VAL A 329 17.99 -7.39 -7.12
C VAL A 329 17.26 -6.40 -6.22
N ASP A 330 17.26 -5.13 -6.61
CA ASP A 330 16.41 -4.09 -6.03
C ASP A 330 15.16 -3.81 -6.89
N ALA A 331 14.42 -2.76 -6.58
CA ALA A 331 13.17 -2.46 -7.25
C ALA A 331 13.34 -1.95 -8.69
N GLU A 332 14.49 -1.35 -9.02
CA GLU A 332 14.76 -0.82 -10.36
C GLU A 332 15.19 -1.96 -11.28
N LEU A 333 16.11 -2.81 -10.83
CA LEU A 333 16.49 -4.03 -11.55
C LEU A 333 15.33 -5.03 -11.68
N ALA A 334 14.51 -5.20 -10.63
CA ALA A 334 13.34 -6.07 -10.67
C ALA A 334 12.32 -5.67 -11.75
N ASN A 335 12.17 -4.37 -12.00
CA ASN A 335 11.32 -3.83 -13.05
C ASN A 335 11.97 -3.96 -14.44
N ALA A 336 13.25 -3.59 -14.57
CA ALA A 336 13.98 -3.58 -15.84
C ALA A 336 14.12 -4.99 -16.46
N GLU A 337 14.41 -6.00 -15.63
CA GLU A 337 14.63 -7.39 -16.05
C GLU A 337 13.43 -8.32 -15.71
N ALA A 338 12.25 -7.74 -15.50
CA ALA A 338 10.98 -8.45 -15.32
C ALA A 338 10.98 -9.54 -14.21
N TRP A 339 11.78 -9.39 -13.15
CA TRP A 339 11.92 -10.39 -12.08
C TRP A 339 10.60 -10.72 -11.37
N TRP A 340 9.66 -9.78 -11.30
CA TRP A 340 8.32 -9.99 -10.76
C TRP A 340 7.53 -11.09 -11.47
N TYR A 341 7.85 -11.41 -12.73
CA TYR A 341 7.15 -12.45 -13.50
C TYR A 341 7.86 -13.82 -13.46
N LYS A 342 9.06 -13.90 -12.88
CA LYS A 342 9.81 -15.15 -12.69
C LYS A 342 9.15 -15.98 -11.56
N PRO A 343 8.69 -17.22 -11.80
CA PRO A 343 7.84 -17.97 -10.86
C PRO A 343 8.62 -18.62 -9.70
N GLU A 344 9.93 -18.82 -9.83
CA GLU A 344 10.79 -19.50 -8.87
C GLU A 344 10.84 -18.77 -7.51
N TYR A 345 10.60 -17.47 -7.54
CA TYR A 345 10.63 -16.57 -6.37
C TYR A 345 9.25 -16.39 -5.70
N ILE A 346 8.19 -17.06 -6.19
CA ILE A 346 6.85 -17.01 -5.58
C ILE A 346 6.88 -17.73 -4.23
N ILE A 347 6.66 -16.98 -3.15
CA ILE A 347 6.53 -17.58 -1.81
C ILE A 347 5.21 -18.36 -1.75
N ASN A 348 5.25 -19.58 -1.21
CA ASN A 348 4.07 -20.39 -0.95
C ASN A 348 4.13 -20.92 0.49
N GLU A 349 4.92 -21.97 0.72
CA GLU A 349 5.21 -22.50 2.05
C GLU A 349 6.10 -21.53 2.86
N LEU A 350 5.95 -21.55 4.18
CA LEU A 350 6.82 -20.83 5.11
C LEU A 350 8.21 -21.49 5.20
N ASN A 351 9.23 -20.70 5.59
CA ASN A 351 10.52 -21.23 6.01
C ASN A 351 10.56 -21.46 7.52
N ILE A 352 11.48 -22.32 7.96
CA ILE A 352 11.82 -22.51 9.38
C ILE A 352 12.26 -21.17 10.00
N ASN A 353 11.66 -20.81 11.13
CA ASN A 353 11.95 -19.57 11.83
C ASN A 353 11.79 -19.76 13.35
N SER A 354 12.49 -18.96 14.13
CA SER A 354 12.38 -18.88 15.59
C SER A 354 12.89 -17.55 16.11
N LEU A 355 12.44 -17.19 17.32
CA LEU A 355 12.88 -16.00 18.04
C LEU A 355 12.75 -16.15 19.56
N ILE A 356 13.46 -15.26 20.27
CA ILE A 356 13.44 -15.10 21.72
C ILE A 356 12.32 -14.11 22.08
N THR A 357 11.52 -14.43 23.09
CA THR A 357 10.46 -13.57 23.62
C THR A 357 10.65 -13.25 25.10
N THR A 358 11.34 -14.13 25.83
CA THR A 358 11.79 -13.93 27.21
C THR A 358 13.30 -14.18 27.21
N PRO A 359 14.15 -13.19 27.54
CA PRO A 359 13.81 -11.84 28.01
C PRO A 359 13.13 -10.97 26.95
N CYS A 360 12.31 -10.03 27.41
CA CYS A 360 11.66 -8.99 26.61
C CYS A 360 12.64 -7.86 26.24
N ASN A 361 12.26 -7.04 25.24
CA ASN A 361 13.03 -5.85 24.89
C ASN A 361 13.03 -4.83 26.04
N GLU A 362 14.22 -4.41 26.44
CA GLU A 362 14.50 -3.48 27.55
C GLU A 362 14.03 -4.01 28.93
N GLU A 363 13.85 -5.33 29.05
CA GLU A 363 13.79 -6.03 30.34
C GLU A 363 15.14 -5.91 31.07
N ILE A 364 15.09 -5.73 32.39
CA ILE A 364 16.29 -5.66 33.25
C ILE A 364 16.22 -6.78 34.30
N LEU A 365 17.15 -7.73 34.19
CA LEU A 365 17.38 -8.76 35.21
C LEU A 365 18.40 -8.22 36.23
N PRO A 366 18.00 -7.93 37.49
CA PRO A 366 18.95 -7.51 38.52
C PRO A 366 19.91 -8.64 38.87
N ILE A 367 21.14 -8.29 39.24
CA ILE A 367 22.20 -9.22 39.66
C ILE A 367 22.36 -9.08 41.18
N ASN A 368 21.66 -9.93 41.92
CA ASN A 368 21.69 -9.95 43.37
C ASN A 368 21.66 -11.40 43.88
N SER A 369 21.79 -11.59 45.20
CA SER A 369 21.87 -12.93 45.81
C SER A 369 20.62 -13.80 45.61
N TRP A 370 19.47 -13.22 45.26
CA TRP A 370 18.25 -13.98 44.96
C TRP A 370 18.20 -14.45 43.51
N THR A 371 18.61 -13.59 42.56
CA THR A 371 18.60 -13.94 41.13
C THR A 371 19.75 -14.86 40.75
N THR A 372 20.95 -14.70 41.32
CA THR A 372 22.10 -15.58 40.98
C THR A 372 22.01 -16.98 41.59
N GLN A 373 21.09 -17.23 42.52
CA GLN A 373 20.82 -18.55 43.11
C GLN A 373 19.79 -19.38 42.32
N ARG A 374 19.31 -18.89 41.18
CA ARG A 374 18.25 -19.53 40.38
C ARG A 374 18.59 -19.46 38.88
N PRO A 375 18.16 -20.45 38.07
CA PRO A 375 18.20 -20.30 36.62
C PRO A 375 17.23 -19.21 36.16
N TYR A 376 17.54 -18.60 35.02
CA TYR A 376 16.61 -17.78 34.25
C TYR A 376 16.09 -18.59 33.07
N THR A 377 14.76 -18.68 32.91
CA THR A 377 14.15 -19.40 31.79
C THR A 377 14.08 -18.51 30.55
N LEU A 378 14.97 -18.72 29.58
CA LEU A 378 14.81 -18.21 28.21
C LEU A 378 13.58 -18.86 27.57
N ARG A 379 12.79 -18.11 26.81
CA ARG A 379 11.59 -18.62 26.12
C ARG A 379 11.39 -17.98 24.76
N GLY A 380 10.67 -18.69 23.88
CA GLY A 380 10.22 -18.17 22.60
C GLY A 380 9.30 -19.13 21.86
N TYR A 381 9.16 -18.90 20.55
CA TYR A 381 8.46 -19.80 19.64
C TYR A 381 9.27 -20.07 18.36
N ALA A 382 8.87 -21.14 17.67
CA ALA A 382 9.37 -21.55 16.36
C ALA A 382 8.22 -22.06 15.47
N TYR A 383 8.39 -22.01 14.15
CA TYR A 383 7.45 -22.53 13.17
C TYR A 383 8.16 -22.95 11.87
N SER A 384 7.54 -23.81 11.06
CA SER A 384 7.96 -24.11 9.68
C SER A 384 6.75 -24.19 8.73
N GLY A 385 7.01 -24.23 7.42
CA GLY A 385 5.98 -24.39 6.39
C GLY A 385 5.72 -25.83 5.97
N GLY A 386 4.77 -26.03 5.05
CA GLY A 386 4.51 -27.34 4.44
C GLY A 386 4.00 -28.43 5.40
N GLY A 387 3.58 -28.03 6.61
CA GLY A 387 3.12 -28.92 7.67
C GLY A 387 4.24 -29.64 8.42
N LYS A 388 5.47 -29.16 8.32
CA LYS A 388 6.66 -29.83 8.86
C LYS A 388 6.80 -29.59 10.35
N LYS A 389 7.05 -30.64 11.14
CA LYS A 389 7.36 -30.51 12.56
C LYS A 389 8.68 -29.75 12.77
N VAL A 390 8.70 -28.79 13.69
CA VAL A 390 9.95 -28.29 14.29
C VAL A 390 10.51 -29.39 15.20
N THR A 391 11.73 -29.84 14.97
CA THR A 391 12.32 -31.00 15.66
C THR A 391 13.39 -30.62 16.68
N ARG A 392 13.97 -29.42 16.57
CA ARG A 392 14.99 -28.92 17.50
C ARG A 392 15.01 -27.40 17.51
N VAL A 393 15.14 -26.80 18.68
CA VAL A 393 15.53 -25.39 18.85
C VAL A 393 16.81 -25.35 19.67
N GLU A 394 17.72 -24.47 19.30
CA GLU A 394 19.05 -24.36 19.88
C GLU A 394 19.36 -22.89 20.18
N VAL A 395 19.93 -22.62 21.36
CA VAL A 395 20.38 -21.28 21.79
C VAL A 395 21.89 -21.28 21.98
N THR A 396 22.54 -20.18 21.58
CA THR A 396 23.94 -19.87 21.87
C THR A 396 24.06 -18.57 22.67
N MET A 397 25.10 -18.48 23.50
CA MET A 397 25.49 -17.30 24.29
C MET A 397 26.95 -16.86 24.03
N ASP A 398 27.67 -17.57 23.16
CA ASP A 398 29.08 -17.35 22.83
C ASP A 398 29.32 -16.87 21.38
N GLY A 399 28.23 -16.66 20.62
CA GLY A 399 28.24 -16.22 19.22
C GLY A 399 27.92 -17.34 18.22
N GLY A 400 27.97 -18.61 18.66
CA GLY A 400 27.65 -19.79 17.86
C GLY A 400 28.68 -20.91 17.91
N GLU A 401 29.68 -20.81 18.79
CA GLU A 401 30.70 -21.85 19.02
C GLU A 401 30.08 -23.06 19.74
N THR A 402 29.23 -22.81 20.75
CA THR A 402 28.44 -23.85 21.42
C THR A 402 26.94 -23.56 21.37
N TRP A 403 26.14 -24.62 21.50
CA TRP A 403 24.69 -24.60 21.37
C TRP A 403 24.05 -25.48 22.44
N GLN A 404 23.10 -24.91 23.18
CA GLN A 404 22.27 -25.61 24.16
C GLN A 404 20.91 -25.93 23.53
N VAL A 405 20.46 -27.19 23.62
CA VAL A 405 19.19 -27.63 23.06
C VAL A 405 18.05 -27.22 24.00
N CYS A 406 16.99 -26.63 23.45
CA CYS A 406 15.82 -26.17 24.20
C CYS A 406 14.76 -27.28 24.29
N ASP A 407 14.00 -27.28 25.38
CA ASP A 407 12.77 -28.06 25.49
C ASP A 407 11.71 -27.53 24.52
N LEU A 408 10.94 -28.41 23.89
CA LEU A 408 9.88 -28.06 22.93
C LEU A 408 8.49 -28.45 23.43
N ASN A 409 7.58 -27.48 23.43
CA ASN A 409 6.16 -27.68 23.71
C ASN A 409 5.35 -27.57 22.41
N HIS A 410 4.86 -28.70 21.93
CA HIS A 410 3.88 -28.80 20.84
C HIS A 410 2.50 -29.09 21.46
N GLN A 411 1.60 -28.10 21.44
CA GLN A 411 0.21 -28.29 21.89
C GLN A 411 -0.68 -28.85 20.78
N GLU A 412 -0.27 -28.68 19.52
CA GLU A 412 -0.89 -29.35 18.37
C GLU A 412 -0.49 -30.83 18.30
N LYS A 413 -1.49 -31.72 18.22
CA LYS A 413 -1.35 -33.10 17.73
C LYS A 413 -1.28 -33.07 16.19
N PRO A 414 -0.44 -33.90 15.55
CA PRO A 414 -0.38 -33.94 14.09
C PRO A 414 -1.72 -34.39 13.48
N ASN A 415 -2.05 -33.90 12.29
CA ASN A 415 -3.20 -34.40 11.54
C ASN A 415 -3.03 -35.89 11.16
N LYS A 416 -4.09 -36.51 10.61
CA LYS A 416 -4.07 -37.94 10.19
C LYS A 416 -3.07 -38.31 9.07
N TYR A 417 -2.26 -37.35 8.62
CA TYR A 417 -1.17 -37.51 7.65
C TYR A 417 0.19 -37.07 8.20
N GLY A 418 0.31 -36.86 9.52
CA GLY A 418 1.55 -36.50 10.21
C GLY A 418 1.91 -35.01 10.20
N LYS A 419 1.02 -34.12 9.75
CA LYS A 419 1.32 -32.69 9.55
C LYS A 419 1.03 -31.84 10.79
N TYR A 420 1.90 -30.86 11.02
CA TYR A 420 1.80 -29.82 12.06
C TYR A 420 1.65 -28.44 11.41
N TRP A 421 0.54 -27.75 11.68
CA TRP A 421 0.17 -26.45 11.12
C TRP A 421 0.45 -25.28 12.06
N CYS A 422 0.87 -25.56 13.29
CA CYS A 422 1.06 -24.58 14.34
C CYS A 422 2.53 -24.34 14.70
N TRP A 423 2.76 -23.19 15.32
CA TRP A 423 3.98 -22.91 16.08
C TRP A 423 4.15 -23.88 17.25
N CYS A 424 5.40 -24.06 17.69
CA CYS A 424 5.71 -24.66 18.99
C CYS A 424 6.38 -23.61 19.87
N PHE A 425 6.19 -23.72 21.19
CA PHE A 425 6.95 -22.94 22.15
C PHE A 425 8.23 -23.68 22.53
N TRP A 426 9.26 -22.92 22.90
CA TRP A 426 10.51 -23.47 23.39
C TRP A 426 10.95 -22.77 24.68
N SER A 427 11.69 -23.50 25.52
CA SER A 427 12.29 -22.97 26.75
C SER A 427 13.68 -23.55 26.99
N LEU A 428 14.53 -22.77 27.67
CA LEU A 428 15.84 -23.21 28.15
C LEU A 428 16.15 -22.52 29.47
N GLU A 429 16.54 -23.29 30.49
CA GLU A 429 17.04 -22.75 31.75
C GLU A 429 18.54 -22.50 31.68
N VAL A 430 18.97 -21.27 31.98
CA VAL A 430 20.39 -20.87 31.96
C VAL A 430 20.77 -20.17 33.26
N GLU A 431 22.02 -20.29 33.68
CA GLU A 431 22.52 -19.58 34.87
C GLU A 431 22.67 -18.07 34.58
N VAL A 432 22.30 -17.22 35.55
CA VAL A 432 22.44 -15.75 35.42
C VAL A 432 23.90 -15.33 35.21
N LEU A 433 24.87 -16.12 35.67
CA LEU A 433 26.30 -15.90 35.42
C LEU A 433 26.70 -16.14 33.95
N GLN A 434 26.06 -17.08 33.25
CA GLN A 434 26.27 -17.29 31.81
C GLN A 434 25.70 -16.10 31.02
N LEU A 435 24.51 -15.61 31.39
CA LEU A 435 23.90 -14.40 30.82
C LEU A 435 24.74 -13.13 31.06
N LEU A 436 25.48 -13.06 32.17
CA LEU A 436 26.38 -11.95 32.49
C LEU A 436 27.68 -11.99 31.65
N GLY A 437 28.15 -13.18 31.28
CA GLY A 437 29.30 -13.36 30.37
C GLY A 437 28.95 -13.17 28.89
N ALA A 438 27.69 -13.43 28.52
CA ALA A 438 27.19 -13.27 27.16
C ALA A 438 27.23 -11.79 26.70
N LYS A 439 27.57 -11.57 25.42
CA LYS A 439 27.40 -10.28 24.72
C LYS A 439 26.10 -10.22 23.90
N GLU A 440 25.62 -11.39 23.50
CA GLU A 440 24.34 -11.59 22.86
C GLU A 440 23.89 -13.05 23.04
N ILE A 441 22.57 -13.24 22.94
CA ILE A 441 21.90 -14.54 22.95
C ILE A 441 21.28 -14.71 21.56
N ALA A 442 21.56 -15.83 20.89
CA ALA A 442 21.00 -16.11 19.56
C ALA A 442 20.29 -17.46 19.52
N VAL A 443 19.18 -17.54 18.79
CA VAL A 443 18.38 -18.77 18.63
C VAL A 443 18.26 -19.19 17.16
N ARG A 444 18.26 -20.50 16.93
CA ARG A 444 17.92 -21.12 15.64
C ARG A 444 17.06 -22.38 15.84
N ALA A 445 16.21 -22.68 14.86
CA ALA A 445 15.39 -23.88 14.83
C ALA A 445 15.75 -24.81 13.65
N TRP A 446 15.32 -26.06 13.75
CA TRP A 446 15.41 -27.11 12.75
C TRP A 446 14.05 -27.76 12.54
N ASP A 447 13.70 -28.11 11.30
CA ASP A 447 12.51 -28.91 11.00
C ASP A 447 12.81 -30.38 10.69
N GLU A 448 11.76 -31.21 10.53
CA GLU A 448 11.84 -32.63 10.19
C GLU A 448 12.57 -32.91 8.86
N THR A 449 12.69 -31.92 7.99
CA THR A 449 13.44 -31.99 6.72
C THR A 449 14.88 -31.46 6.85
N LEU A 450 15.36 -31.28 8.09
CA LEU A 450 16.69 -30.77 8.45
C LEU A 450 17.01 -29.37 7.90
N ASN A 451 15.98 -28.59 7.52
CA ASN A 451 16.18 -27.19 7.19
C ASN A 451 16.42 -26.39 8.49
N THR A 452 17.34 -25.42 8.44
CA THR A 452 17.65 -24.53 9.57
C THR A 452 17.79 -23.07 9.14
N GLN A 453 17.98 -22.19 10.12
CA GLN A 453 18.09 -20.74 9.96
C GLN A 453 19.55 -20.30 9.68
N PRO A 454 19.78 -19.37 8.75
CA PRO A 454 21.11 -18.85 8.46
C PRO A 454 21.63 -17.94 9.60
N GLU A 455 22.93 -17.95 9.82
CA GLU A 455 23.63 -17.06 10.78
C GLU A 455 23.40 -15.57 10.48
N LYS A 456 23.37 -15.23 9.19
CA LYS A 456 23.41 -13.87 8.64
C LYS A 456 22.12 -13.57 7.86
N LEU A 457 21.73 -12.30 7.90
CA LEU A 457 20.50 -11.79 7.26
C LEU A 457 20.64 -11.81 5.73
N ASN A 458 19.74 -12.53 5.05
CA ASN A 458 19.66 -12.52 3.59
C ASN A 458 18.63 -11.47 3.12
N TRP A 459 19.14 -10.30 2.72
CA TRP A 459 18.31 -9.18 2.30
C TRP A 459 17.60 -9.45 0.97
N ASN A 460 16.36 -8.99 0.82
CA ASN A 460 15.66 -8.97 -0.46
C ASN A 460 14.79 -7.71 -0.60
N VAL A 461 14.50 -7.28 -1.83
CA VAL A 461 13.78 -6.03 -2.13
C VAL A 461 12.43 -5.88 -1.40
N MET A 462 11.72 -7.00 -1.18
CA MET A 462 10.41 -7.04 -0.51
C MET A 462 10.50 -7.07 1.02
N GLY A 463 11.70 -7.32 1.57
CA GLY A 463 11.89 -7.52 3.01
C GLY A 463 11.09 -8.70 3.55
N MET A 464 11.09 -9.83 2.84
CA MET A 464 10.24 -10.99 3.15
C MET A 464 11.04 -12.20 3.60
N MET A 465 10.35 -13.11 4.32
CA MET A 465 10.86 -14.41 4.78
C MET A 465 12.15 -14.32 5.62
N ASN A 466 12.34 -13.21 6.35
CA ASN A 466 13.53 -13.01 7.18
C ASN A 466 13.57 -14.05 8.31
N ASN A 467 14.52 -14.99 8.22
CA ASN A 467 14.66 -16.09 9.18
C ASN A 467 16.09 -16.27 9.69
N CYS A 468 16.99 -15.28 9.58
CA CYS A 468 18.30 -15.41 10.22
C CYS A 468 18.18 -15.60 11.75
N TRP A 469 19.25 -16.06 12.42
CA TRP A 469 19.24 -16.22 13.88
C TRP A 469 18.75 -14.94 14.55
N PHE A 470 17.76 -15.05 15.43
CA PHE A 470 17.24 -13.90 16.16
C PHE A 470 18.15 -13.61 17.34
N ARG A 471 18.76 -12.41 17.37
CA ARG A 471 19.81 -12.03 18.32
C ARG A 471 19.31 -10.98 19.30
N VAL A 472 19.38 -11.28 20.60
CA VAL A 472 19.14 -10.35 21.70
C VAL A 472 20.49 -9.93 22.27
N LYS A 473 20.82 -8.63 22.27
CA LYS A 473 22.08 -8.15 22.87
C LYS A 473 21.93 -7.98 24.38
N THR A 474 23.00 -8.27 25.12
CA THR A 474 23.10 -8.12 26.58
C THR A 474 24.04 -6.98 26.91
N ASN A 475 23.60 -6.07 27.79
CA ASN A 475 24.43 -4.98 28.31
C ASN A 475 24.31 -4.90 29.83
N VAL A 476 25.39 -4.53 30.53
CA VAL A 476 25.35 -4.29 31.98
C VAL A 476 24.95 -2.83 32.26
N CYS A 477 23.83 -2.63 32.95
CA CYS A 477 23.31 -1.31 33.33
C CYS A 477 23.63 -0.97 34.80
N LYS A 478 23.83 0.32 35.10
CA LYS A 478 24.14 0.81 36.46
C LYS A 478 22.86 1.21 37.20
N ARG A 479 22.68 0.69 38.43
CA ARG A 479 21.67 1.11 39.41
C ARG A 479 20.22 1.06 38.93
N HIS A 480 19.76 -0.09 38.45
CA HIS A 480 18.31 -0.36 38.47
C HIS A 480 17.87 -0.54 39.94
N LYS A 481 17.07 0.40 40.46
CA LYS A 481 16.62 0.46 41.87
C LYS A 481 17.75 0.39 42.93
N GLY A 482 18.98 0.71 42.54
CA GLY A 482 20.18 0.66 43.39
C GLY A 482 21.16 -0.47 43.05
N GLU A 483 20.71 -1.52 42.35
CA GLU A 483 21.49 -2.72 42.02
C GLU A 483 22.05 -2.69 40.58
N ILE A 484 23.03 -3.55 40.29
CA ILE A 484 23.51 -3.77 38.92
C ILE A 484 22.52 -4.73 38.21
N GLY A 485 22.26 -4.52 36.92
CA GLY A 485 21.37 -5.41 36.16
C GLY A 485 21.87 -5.68 34.74
N ILE A 486 21.46 -6.80 34.17
CA ILE A 486 21.60 -7.10 32.74
C ILE A 486 20.36 -6.54 32.04
N VAL A 487 20.54 -5.63 31.07
CA VAL A 487 19.46 -5.18 30.17
C VAL A 487 19.55 -5.91 28.84
N PHE A 488 18.40 -6.38 28.36
CA PHE A 488 18.28 -7.15 27.12
C PHE A 488 17.69 -6.30 26.00
N GLU A 489 18.26 -6.36 24.80
CA GLU A 489 17.81 -5.58 23.65
C GLU A 489 17.43 -6.52 22.52
N HIS A 490 16.18 -6.44 22.03
CA HIS A 490 15.78 -7.16 20.81
C HIS A 490 16.34 -6.46 19.57
N PRO A 491 16.32 -7.07 18.36
CA PRO A 491 16.77 -6.41 17.15
C PRO A 491 16.07 -5.07 16.89
N THR A 492 14.73 -5.06 16.94
CA THR A 492 13.88 -3.89 16.63
C THR A 492 12.51 -3.97 17.30
N VAL A 493 11.96 -2.82 17.71
CA VAL A 493 10.53 -2.67 18.09
C VAL A 493 9.66 -2.47 16.82
N PRO A 494 8.41 -2.95 16.71
CA PRO A 494 7.59 -2.82 15.49
C PRO A 494 7.33 -1.40 14.95
N GLY A 495 6.83 -1.33 13.71
CA GLY A 495 6.40 -0.08 13.06
C GLY A 495 7.53 0.95 12.89
N ASN A 496 7.19 2.25 13.00
CA ASN A 496 8.16 3.34 12.93
C ASN A 496 8.79 3.70 14.30
N GLN A 497 8.49 2.97 15.38
CA GLN A 497 9.00 3.25 16.72
C GLN A 497 10.54 3.12 16.77
N SER A 498 11.22 3.95 17.56
CA SER A 498 12.63 3.73 17.92
C SER A 498 12.74 2.62 18.97
N GLY A 499 13.91 1.98 19.06
CA GLY A 499 14.17 0.89 20.02
C GLY A 499 14.75 -0.37 19.37
N GLY A 500 15.32 -1.23 20.21
CA GLY A 500 16.13 -2.39 19.82
C GLY A 500 17.56 -2.01 19.41
N TRP A 501 18.47 -2.99 19.46
CA TRP A 501 19.90 -2.75 19.28
C TRP A 501 20.28 -2.32 17.87
N MET A 502 19.54 -2.74 16.83
CA MET A 502 19.83 -2.33 15.45
C MET A 502 19.60 -0.82 15.25
N ALA A 503 18.64 -0.22 15.98
CA ALA A 503 18.44 1.22 15.97
C ALA A 503 19.62 1.94 16.62
N LYS A 504 20.00 1.51 17.83
CA LYS A 504 21.12 2.10 18.59
C LYS A 504 22.45 1.97 17.82
N GLN A 505 22.72 0.82 17.23
CA GLN A 505 23.90 0.61 16.38
C GLN A 505 23.91 1.55 15.16
N ARG A 506 22.79 1.69 14.42
CA ARG A 506 22.72 2.58 13.25
C ARG A 506 22.86 4.08 13.61
N HIS A 507 22.48 4.47 14.82
CA HIS A 507 22.77 5.82 15.33
C HIS A 507 24.26 6.00 15.67
N LEU A 508 24.90 4.97 16.26
CA LEU A 508 26.33 4.98 16.57
C LEU A 508 27.18 5.01 15.29
N GLU A 509 26.88 4.18 14.29
CA GLU A 509 27.56 4.13 12.99
C GLU A 509 27.54 5.50 12.30
N LYS A 510 26.36 6.13 12.19
CA LYS A 510 26.23 7.52 11.71
C LYS A 510 27.06 8.51 12.53
N SER A 511 27.15 8.34 13.85
CA SER A 511 27.95 9.22 14.70
C SER A 511 29.47 9.03 14.51
N SER A 512 29.92 7.82 14.18
CA SER A 512 31.33 7.53 13.86
C SER A 512 31.72 7.99 12.45
N ASP A 513 30.83 7.90 11.46
CA ASP A 513 31.06 8.49 10.13
C ASP A 513 31.20 10.02 10.22
N ILE A 514 30.43 10.64 11.12
CA ILE A 514 30.54 12.07 11.47
C ILE A 514 31.84 12.39 12.26
N GLN A 515 32.55 11.38 12.79
CA GLN A 515 33.88 11.56 13.40
C GLN A 515 35.03 11.34 12.40
N THR A 516 34.96 10.34 11.52
CA THR A 516 35.99 10.12 10.48
C THR A 516 36.05 11.24 9.45
N LEU A 517 34.92 11.91 9.16
CA LEU A 517 34.87 13.11 8.32
C LEU A 517 35.40 14.38 9.01
N LYS A 518 35.64 14.38 10.33
CA LYS A 518 36.11 15.57 11.08
C LYS A 518 37.63 15.66 11.15
N LYS A 519 38.26 15.91 10.01
CA LYS A 519 39.69 16.26 9.95
C LYS A 519 40.06 17.48 9.09
N SER A 520 39.20 18.48 9.05
CA SER A 520 39.58 19.87 8.71
C SER A 520 38.58 20.91 9.25
N VAL A 521 39.14 22.03 9.77
CA VAL A 521 38.48 23.27 10.24
C VAL A 521 37.48 23.13 11.41
N SER A 522 37.51 24.08 12.34
CA SER A 522 36.83 24.04 13.64
C SER A 522 35.75 25.12 13.81
N THR A 523 35.01 25.03 14.93
CA THR A 523 33.96 25.91 15.51
C THR A 523 32.50 25.39 15.34
N PRO A 524 31.54 25.79 16.20
CA PRO A 524 31.28 25.00 17.41
C PRO A 524 29.87 24.40 17.49
N PHE A 525 29.71 23.45 18.43
CA PHE A 525 28.40 22.91 18.82
C PHE A 525 27.56 23.97 19.56
N MET A 526 26.26 24.05 19.28
CA MET A 526 25.28 24.78 20.10
C MET A 526 24.09 23.88 20.45
N ASN A 527 23.60 24.01 21.69
CA ASN A 527 22.31 23.47 22.10
C ASN A 527 21.17 24.34 21.52
N THR A 528 20.07 23.72 21.13
CA THR A 528 18.69 24.26 21.09
C THR A 528 17.77 23.06 20.84
N ILE A 529 16.72 22.80 21.65
CA ILE A 529 15.39 23.42 21.61
C ILE A 529 14.81 23.38 20.18
N SER A 530 13.67 22.69 20.00
CA SER A 530 12.90 22.70 18.75
C SER A 530 12.58 24.15 18.38
N LYS A 531 13.01 24.60 17.20
CA LYS A 531 12.70 25.96 16.76
C LYS A 531 11.23 26.04 16.38
N THR A 532 10.55 27.02 16.94
CA THR A 532 9.13 27.28 16.67
C THR A 532 8.99 28.57 15.89
N PHE A 533 8.20 28.55 14.81
CA PHE A 533 8.02 29.66 13.89
C PHE A 533 6.58 30.16 13.89
N SER A 534 6.37 31.42 13.51
CA SER A 534 5.03 31.99 13.34
C SER A 534 4.57 31.98 11.88
N MET A 535 3.26 31.99 11.61
CA MET A 535 2.74 32.15 10.23
C MET A 535 3.24 33.44 9.56
N ALA A 536 3.47 34.51 10.32
CA ALA A 536 4.01 35.78 9.82
C ALA A 536 5.52 35.72 9.50
N GLU A 537 6.20 34.67 9.96
CA GLU A 537 7.61 34.39 9.67
C GLU A 537 7.73 33.46 8.45
N VAL A 538 6.99 32.35 8.42
CA VAL A 538 6.97 31.43 7.26
C VAL A 538 6.57 32.16 5.97
N LYS A 539 5.62 33.11 6.04
CA LYS A 539 5.23 33.98 4.91
C LYS A 539 6.35 34.85 4.31
N LYS A 540 7.53 34.94 4.92
CA LYS A 540 8.71 35.63 4.37
C LYS A 540 9.57 34.74 3.47
N HIS A 541 9.26 33.45 3.42
CA HIS A 541 10.01 32.43 2.70
C HIS A 541 9.15 31.86 1.57
N ASP A 542 8.81 32.74 0.62
CA ASP A 542 7.87 32.48 -0.45
C ASP A 542 8.50 32.57 -1.88
N SER A 543 9.82 32.46 -2.01
CA SER A 543 10.54 32.69 -3.28
C SER A 543 11.55 31.58 -3.63
N ALA A 544 12.01 31.50 -4.88
CA ALA A 544 12.90 30.42 -5.33
C ALA A 544 14.27 30.36 -4.61
N ASP A 545 14.74 31.50 -4.07
CA ASP A 545 15.95 31.58 -3.25
C ASP A 545 15.69 31.36 -1.74
N SER A 546 14.43 31.24 -1.35
CA SER A 546 13.96 31.12 0.04
C SER A 546 12.52 30.59 0.07
N THR A 547 12.33 29.27 -0.04
CA THR A 547 11.02 28.59 -0.09
C THR A 547 10.81 27.74 1.16
N TRP A 548 9.89 28.13 2.03
CA TRP A 548 9.38 27.30 3.11
C TRP A 548 7.92 26.90 2.88
N ILE A 549 7.53 25.72 3.37
CA ILE A 549 6.14 25.24 3.38
C ILE A 549 5.77 24.67 4.76
N ILE A 550 4.48 24.65 5.09
CA ILE A 550 3.96 23.94 6.27
C ILE A 550 3.17 22.71 5.81
N VAL A 551 3.45 21.57 6.46
CA VAL A 551 2.74 20.30 6.27
C VAL A 551 2.56 19.64 7.65
N HIS A 552 1.34 19.24 8.01
CA HIS A 552 0.98 18.66 9.32
C HIS A 552 1.47 19.49 10.53
N GLY A 553 1.47 20.82 10.41
CA GLY A 553 1.93 21.75 11.47
C GLY A 553 3.45 21.84 11.67
N HIS A 554 4.24 21.23 10.79
CA HIS A 554 5.70 21.29 10.78
C HIS A 554 6.19 22.21 9.65
N VAL A 555 7.30 22.94 9.89
CA VAL A 555 7.86 23.91 8.93
C VAL A 555 9.08 23.32 8.24
N TYR A 556 9.12 23.43 6.91
CA TYR A 556 10.12 22.80 6.04
C TYR A 556 10.77 23.81 5.10
N ASP A 557 12.10 23.83 4.99
CA ASP A 557 12.86 24.64 4.03
C ASP A 557 13.18 23.84 2.76
N CYS A 558 12.26 23.92 1.79
CA CYS A 558 12.38 23.20 0.53
C CYS A 558 13.26 23.91 -0.51
N THR A 559 13.88 25.06 -0.20
CA THR A 559 14.70 25.85 -1.14
C THR A 559 15.75 25.00 -1.88
N ARG A 560 16.41 24.09 -1.16
CA ARG A 560 17.43 23.20 -1.72
C ARG A 560 16.85 22.02 -2.53
N PHE A 561 15.58 21.67 -2.31
CA PHE A 561 14.92 20.54 -2.97
C PHE A 561 14.22 20.93 -4.28
N LEU A 562 13.95 22.22 -4.51
CA LEU A 562 13.20 22.72 -5.67
C LEU A 562 13.65 22.13 -7.02
N LYS A 563 14.97 21.95 -7.20
CA LYS A 563 15.60 21.47 -8.44
C LYS A 563 15.56 19.93 -8.59
N ASP A 564 15.43 19.21 -7.48
CA ASP A 564 15.38 17.74 -7.42
C ASP A 564 13.94 17.22 -7.30
N HIS A 565 12.95 18.12 -7.19
CA HIS A 565 11.56 17.76 -7.03
C HIS A 565 10.99 17.11 -8.32
N PRO A 566 10.42 15.88 -8.27
CA PRO A 566 9.93 15.19 -9.46
C PRO A 566 8.76 15.86 -10.19
N GLY A 567 8.01 16.75 -9.53
CA GLY A 567 6.99 17.60 -10.16
C GLY A 567 7.52 18.93 -10.72
N GLY A 568 8.84 19.15 -10.66
CA GLY A 568 9.49 20.43 -10.97
C GLY A 568 9.35 21.48 -9.85
N THR A 569 10.16 22.54 -9.98
CA THR A 569 10.25 23.71 -9.09
C THR A 569 8.88 24.30 -8.75
N ASP A 570 8.09 24.60 -9.78
CA ASP A 570 6.78 25.27 -9.69
C ASP A 570 5.83 24.55 -8.74
N SER A 571 5.84 23.21 -8.72
CA SER A 571 4.93 22.40 -7.89
C SER A 571 5.17 22.52 -6.38
N ILE A 572 6.34 23.01 -5.94
CA ILE A 572 6.57 23.40 -4.53
C ILE A 572 6.35 24.91 -4.38
N LEU A 573 6.87 25.72 -5.30
CA LEU A 573 6.74 27.19 -5.26
C LEU A 573 5.29 27.67 -5.21
N ILE A 574 4.35 26.90 -5.74
CA ILE A 574 2.90 27.17 -5.73
C ILE A 574 2.27 27.19 -4.33
N ASN A 575 3.00 26.72 -3.31
CA ASN A 575 2.58 26.66 -1.90
C ASN A 575 3.63 27.29 -0.96
N ALA A 576 4.64 28.00 -1.48
CA ALA A 576 5.67 28.62 -0.66
C ALA A 576 5.07 29.74 0.22
N GLY A 577 5.49 29.79 1.48
CA GLY A 577 4.96 30.69 2.50
C GLY A 577 3.63 30.27 3.13
N THR A 578 3.07 29.10 2.78
CA THR A 578 1.73 28.66 3.25
C THR A 578 1.72 27.25 3.85
N ASP A 579 0.63 26.93 4.55
CA ASP A 579 0.25 25.53 4.79
C ASP A 579 -0.33 24.94 3.51
N CYS A 580 0.07 23.72 3.20
CA CYS A 580 -0.43 22.94 2.06
C CYS A 580 -0.63 21.47 2.43
N THR A 581 -0.94 21.18 3.70
CA THR A 581 -1.15 19.82 4.22
C THR A 581 -2.14 19.02 3.38
N GLU A 582 -3.27 19.62 2.99
CA GLU A 582 -4.31 18.96 2.19
C GLU A 582 -3.84 18.72 0.74
N GLU A 583 -3.29 19.72 0.07
CA GLU A 583 -2.70 19.56 -1.28
C GLU A 583 -1.58 18.53 -1.28
N PHE A 584 -0.73 18.51 -0.24
CA PHE A 584 0.39 17.59 -0.14
C PHE A 584 -0.11 16.15 0.00
N ASP A 585 -1.01 15.89 0.93
CA ASP A 585 -1.58 14.56 1.15
C ASP A 585 -2.46 14.08 -0.02
N ALA A 586 -3.05 14.98 -0.81
CA ALA A 586 -3.87 14.64 -1.98
C ALA A 586 -3.05 14.15 -3.19
N ILE A 587 -1.76 14.50 -3.31
CA ILE A 587 -0.93 14.20 -4.49
C ILE A 587 0.39 13.47 -4.19
N HIS A 588 0.89 13.49 -2.95
CA HIS A 588 2.20 12.92 -2.61
C HIS A 588 2.12 11.61 -1.81
N SER A 589 2.94 10.63 -2.22
CA SER A 589 3.08 9.34 -1.54
C SER A 589 3.89 9.42 -0.24
N ASP A 590 3.78 8.39 0.61
CA ASP A 590 4.57 8.26 1.86
C ASP A 590 6.10 8.26 1.66
N LYS A 591 6.58 8.03 0.42
CA LYS A 591 8.00 8.23 0.07
C LYS A 591 8.37 9.72 0.14
N ALA A 592 7.53 10.58 -0.44
CA ALA A 592 7.73 12.03 -0.44
C ALA A 592 7.52 12.64 0.95
N LYS A 593 6.52 12.18 1.72
CA LYS A 593 6.36 12.56 3.14
C LYS A 593 7.63 12.31 3.97
N LYS A 594 8.37 11.24 3.65
CA LYS A 594 9.65 10.90 4.31
C LYS A 594 10.88 11.60 3.74
N MET A 595 10.81 12.17 2.54
CA MET A 595 11.86 13.03 1.99
C MET A 595 11.70 14.48 2.49
N LEU A 596 10.46 14.92 2.72
CA LEU A 596 10.15 16.23 3.26
C LEU A 596 10.78 16.44 4.66
N GLU A 597 10.83 15.41 5.49
CA GLU A 597 11.42 15.49 6.84
C GLU A 597 12.92 15.81 6.86
N ASP A 598 13.68 15.48 5.79
CA ASP A 598 15.09 15.86 5.66
C ASP A 598 15.27 17.39 5.44
N TYR A 599 14.19 18.12 5.16
CA TYR A 599 14.13 19.58 5.00
C TYR A 599 13.47 20.30 6.20
N ARG A 600 13.15 19.58 7.28
CA ARG A 600 12.45 20.17 8.43
C ARG A 600 13.34 21.15 9.20
N ILE A 601 12.80 22.33 9.48
CA ILE A 601 13.47 23.37 10.26
C ILE A 601 12.82 23.61 11.62
N GLY A 602 11.55 23.22 11.82
CA GLY A 602 10.85 23.41 13.10
C GLY A 602 9.36 23.08 13.09
N GLU A 603 8.63 23.75 13.98
CA GLU A 603 7.18 23.59 14.23
C GLU A 603 6.45 24.93 14.20
N LEU A 604 5.17 24.92 13.82
CA LEU A 604 4.34 26.12 13.77
C LEU A 604 3.70 26.42 15.14
N VAL A 605 3.79 27.66 15.62
CA VAL A 605 3.12 28.09 16.86
C VAL A 605 1.64 28.38 16.61
N ASN A 606 0.77 27.45 17.02
CA ASN A 606 -0.68 27.68 17.09
C ASN A 606 -1.03 28.34 18.44
N SER A 607 -1.32 29.64 18.42
CA SER A 607 -1.64 30.43 19.61
C SER A 607 -3.09 30.27 20.08
N THR A 608 -3.39 29.19 20.80
CA THR A 608 -4.71 28.95 21.42
C THR A 608 -4.58 28.53 22.90
N ALA A 609 -4.38 29.52 23.77
CA ALA A 609 -4.49 29.36 25.22
C ALA A 609 -4.85 30.71 25.88
N TYR A 610 -6.12 30.85 26.32
CA TYR A 610 -6.53 31.92 27.22
C TYR A 610 -6.34 31.47 28.68
N PRO A 611 -5.84 32.37 29.54
CA PRO A 611 -6.52 32.64 30.81
C PRO A 611 -6.83 34.13 31.02
N SER A 612 -7.55 34.44 32.09
CA SER A 612 -8.26 35.70 32.35
C SER A 612 -7.48 36.78 33.12
N ASP A 613 -7.81 38.03 32.80
CA ASP A 613 -7.93 39.23 33.64
C ASP A 613 -6.79 39.66 34.59
N SER A 614 -6.24 40.86 34.34
CA SER A 614 -6.59 42.05 35.15
C SER A 614 -6.05 43.38 34.59
N ASN A 615 -6.72 44.48 34.98
CA ASN A 615 -6.52 45.91 34.67
C ASN A 615 -5.04 46.39 34.61
N THR A 616 -4.64 47.43 33.86
CA THR A 616 -5.21 48.81 33.85
C THR A 616 -4.90 49.66 32.59
N SER A 617 -5.78 50.64 32.32
CA SER A 617 -5.61 51.98 31.64
C SER A 617 -4.21 52.46 31.18
N SER A 618 -4.04 53.29 30.12
CA SER A 618 -4.96 54.26 29.47
C SER A 618 -4.54 54.67 28.02
N PRO A 619 -5.32 55.48 27.25
CA PRO A 619 -5.23 55.60 25.77
C PRO A 619 -4.76 56.97 25.20
N ASN A 620 -5.00 57.18 23.88
CA ASN A 620 -4.88 58.41 23.03
C ASN A 620 -3.47 58.70 22.47
N ASN A 621 -3.24 59.26 21.27
CA ASN A 621 -4.06 59.80 20.15
C ASN A 621 -3.36 59.42 18.80
N SER A 622 -3.99 59.20 17.63
CA SER A 622 -4.73 60.09 16.70
C SER A 622 -3.92 61.33 16.22
N VAL A 623 -3.91 61.80 14.94
CA VAL A 623 -4.42 61.26 13.65
C VAL A 623 -3.76 62.02 12.47
N HIS A 624 -3.55 61.38 11.29
CA HIS A 624 -3.09 61.94 9.98
C HIS A 624 -1.70 62.66 9.91
N GLY A 625 -1.01 62.74 8.74
CA GLY A 625 -1.24 62.09 7.44
C GLY A 625 -0.32 62.59 6.29
N ALA A 626 -0.55 62.06 5.08
CA ALA A 626 -0.16 62.57 3.74
C ALA A 626 1.33 62.75 3.32
N SER A 627 1.82 61.75 2.57
CA SER A 627 2.32 61.88 1.18
C SER A 627 3.69 62.49 0.78
N ASN A 628 4.28 61.82 -0.23
CA ASN A 628 5.15 62.26 -1.34
C ASN A 628 6.69 62.15 -1.29
N THR A 629 7.19 61.47 -2.34
CA THR A 629 8.54 61.57 -2.98
C THR A 629 9.76 61.12 -2.15
N THR A 630 10.79 60.48 -2.73
CA THR A 630 11.38 60.66 -4.08
C THR A 630 11.88 59.35 -4.71
N LYS A 631 11.91 59.27 -6.05
CA LYS A 631 12.53 58.16 -6.81
C LYS A 631 14.06 58.33 -6.92
N ILE A 632 14.81 57.22 -6.89
CA ILE A 632 16.00 57.04 -7.74
C ILE A 632 15.84 55.72 -8.50
N ILE A 633 16.37 55.67 -9.72
CA ILE A 633 16.15 54.61 -10.71
C ILE A 633 17.50 53.96 -11.05
N HIS A 634 17.51 52.66 -11.30
CA HIS A 634 18.50 52.06 -12.20
C HIS A 634 17.79 51.27 -13.30
N LEU A 635 18.17 51.48 -14.56
CA LEU A 635 17.50 50.84 -15.69
C LEU A 635 18.04 49.43 -15.96
N ALA A 636 17.17 48.59 -16.50
CA ALA A 636 17.50 47.40 -17.30
C ALA A 636 16.76 47.52 -18.67
N PRO A 637 17.18 46.79 -19.72
CA PRO A 637 16.76 47.11 -21.10
C PRO A 637 15.30 46.83 -21.41
N ILE A 638 14.71 47.69 -22.25
CA ILE A 638 13.35 47.52 -22.77
C ILE A 638 13.32 46.34 -23.76
N LYS A 639 12.40 45.41 -23.54
CA LYS A 639 11.71 44.70 -24.63
C LYS A 639 10.28 45.20 -24.68
N GLU A 640 9.73 45.34 -25.88
CA GLU A 640 8.30 45.62 -26.06
C GLU A 640 7.49 44.44 -25.53
N ILE A 641 6.51 44.74 -24.67
CA ILE A 641 5.51 43.79 -24.19
C ILE A 641 4.16 44.41 -24.52
N ALA A 642 3.29 43.65 -25.19
CA ALA A 642 1.92 44.05 -25.50
C ALA A 642 1.15 44.44 -24.21
N PRO A 643 0.10 45.29 -24.29
CA PRO A 643 -0.63 45.73 -23.10
C PRO A 643 -1.10 44.53 -22.26
N ILE A 644 -0.54 44.42 -21.05
CA ILE A 644 -0.76 43.27 -20.16
C ILE A 644 -2.22 43.27 -19.71
N ARG A 645 -3.03 42.44 -20.36
CA ARG A 645 -4.37 42.10 -19.84
C ARG A 645 -4.19 41.39 -18.51
N ASN A 646 -4.97 41.81 -17.51
CA ASN A 646 -4.85 41.26 -16.17
C ASN A 646 -5.17 39.76 -16.21
N GLY A 647 -4.27 38.93 -15.68
CA GLY A 647 -4.41 37.48 -15.67
C GLY A 647 -5.32 37.03 -14.54
N ALA A 648 -6.25 36.11 -14.82
CA ALA A 648 -7.11 35.53 -13.80
C ALA A 648 -6.35 34.55 -12.89
N LEU A 649 -5.43 33.76 -13.44
CA LEU A 649 -4.60 32.83 -12.66
C LEU A 649 -3.57 33.56 -11.79
N VAL A 650 -3.79 33.54 -10.48
CA VAL A 650 -2.76 33.84 -9.47
C VAL A 650 -2.11 32.51 -9.06
N PRO A 651 -0.78 32.31 -9.26
CA PRO A 651 -0.13 31.00 -9.12
C PRO A 651 -0.54 30.17 -7.90
N ARG A 652 -0.59 30.79 -6.72
CA ARG A 652 -0.81 30.10 -5.43
C ARG A 652 -2.27 29.91 -5.06
N GLU A 653 -3.20 30.63 -5.68
CA GLU A 653 -4.58 30.75 -5.23
C GLU A 653 -5.51 29.80 -6.00
N LYS A 654 -6.71 29.58 -5.43
CA LYS A 654 -7.81 28.87 -6.09
C LYS A 654 -8.80 29.93 -6.57
N ILE A 655 -8.96 30.09 -7.88
CA ILE A 655 -9.99 30.96 -8.45
C ILE A 655 -11.25 30.14 -8.76
N PRO A 656 -12.44 30.55 -8.28
CA PRO A 656 -13.69 29.84 -8.56
C PRO A 656 -14.21 30.25 -9.94
N CYS A 657 -14.16 29.32 -10.90
CA CYS A 657 -14.60 29.55 -12.28
C CYS A 657 -15.95 28.88 -12.56
N LYS A 658 -16.83 29.56 -13.29
CA LYS A 658 -18.25 29.16 -13.45
C LYS A 658 -18.48 28.44 -14.77
N LEU A 659 -19.05 27.23 -14.75
CA LEU A 659 -19.41 26.49 -15.95
C LEU A 659 -20.55 27.20 -16.71
N ILE A 660 -20.24 27.84 -17.86
CA ILE A 660 -21.21 28.62 -18.65
C ILE A 660 -21.63 27.94 -19.96
N LYS A 661 -20.82 27.05 -20.54
CA LYS A 661 -21.21 26.20 -21.68
C LYS A 661 -20.76 24.77 -21.44
N LYS A 662 -21.59 23.81 -21.81
CA LYS A 662 -21.25 22.38 -21.87
C LYS A 662 -21.82 21.82 -23.16
N GLU A 663 -20.97 21.20 -23.98
CA GLU A 663 -21.32 20.75 -25.33
C GLU A 663 -20.84 19.31 -25.56
N ILE A 664 -21.57 18.59 -26.41
CA ILE A 664 -21.33 17.17 -26.71
C ILE A 664 -20.66 17.10 -28.08
N LEU A 665 -19.35 16.79 -28.11
CA LEU A 665 -18.58 16.68 -29.36
C LEU A 665 -18.60 15.25 -29.92
N SER A 666 -18.62 14.24 -29.06
CA SER A 666 -18.79 12.83 -29.45
C SER A 666 -19.53 12.06 -28.36
N HIS A 667 -19.70 10.74 -28.53
CA HIS A 667 -20.33 9.89 -27.51
C HIS A 667 -19.72 10.10 -26.10
N ASP A 668 -18.39 10.21 -25.99
CA ASP A 668 -17.67 10.38 -24.73
C ASP A 668 -16.78 11.62 -24.62
N VAL A 669 -16.75 12.51 -25.62
CA VAL A 669 -16.02 13.79 -25.57
C VAL A 669 -16.96 14.97 -25.30
N ARG A 670 -16.58 15.86 -24.39
CA ARG A 670 -17.32 17.09 -24.04
C ARG A 670 -16.41 18.32 -24.12
N LEU A 671 -16.94 19.44 -24.57
CA LEU A 671 -16.35 20.76 -24.36
C LEU A 671 -17.00 21.40 -23.13
N PHE A 672 -16.18 21.91 -22.21
CA PHE A 672 -16.60 22.67 -21.04
C PHE A 672 -16.00 24.07 -21.11
N ARG A 673 -16.86 25.10 -21.09
CA ARG A 673 -16.45 26.51 -21.01
C ARG A 673 -16.66 27.04 -19.61
N PHE A 674 -15.58 27.53 -19.01
CA PHE A 674 -15.61 28.15 -17.70
C PHE A 674 -15.38 29.65 -17.83
N ALA A 675 -16.29 30.45 -17.27
CA ALA A 675 -16.10 31.88 -17.13
C ALA A 675 -15.04 32.18 -16.07
N LEU A 676 -14.21 33.17 -16.36
CA LEU A 676 -13.23 33.74 -15.43
C LEU A 676 -13.92 34.67 -14.41
N PRO A 677 -13.25 35.07 -13.32
CA PRO A 677 -13.82 35.99 -12.33
C PRO A 677 -14.22 37.37 -12.87
N SER A 678 -13.64 37.81 -13.98
CA SER A 678 -14.04 39.03 -14.71
C SER A 678 -13.99 38.81 -16.22
N GLU A 679 -14.85 39.51 -16.97
CA GLU A 679 -15.03 39.32 -18.42
C GLU A 679 -13.90 39.94 -19.28
N ASP A 680 -13.13 40.88 -18.73
CA ASP A 680 -12.01 41.56 -19.37
C ASP A 680 -10.65 40.85 -19.17
N GLN A 681 -10.56 40.00 -18.16
CA GLN A 681 -9.35 39.22 -17.83
C GLN A 681 -9.11 38.10 -18.84
N VAL A 682 -7.84 37.78 -19.08
CA VAL A 682 -7.42 36.53 -19.77
C VAL A 682 -7.10 35.46 -18.73
N LEU A 683 -7.05 34.17 -19.12
CA LEU A 683 -6.72 33.11 -18.16
C LEU A 683 -5.33 33.34 -17.52
N GLY A 684 -4.35 33.85 -18.26
CA GLY A 684 -2.99 34.08 -17.74
C GLY A 684 -2.12 32.81 -17.67
N LEU A 685 -2.43 31.81 -18.51
CA LEU A 685 -1.69 30.55 -18.61
C LEU A 685 -0.62 30.64 -19.72
N PRO A 686 0.69 30.49 -19.42
CA PRO A 686 1.72 30.40 -20.45
C PRO A 686 1.55 29.15 -21.32
N VAL A 687 1.91 29.26 -22.61
CA VAL A 687 1.75 28.18 -23.58
C VAL A 687 2.64 27.00 -23.21
N GLY A 688 2.09 25.78 -23.11
CA GLY A 688 2.78 24.58 -22.65
C GLY A 688 2.59 24.27 -21.15
N LYS A 689 2.15 25.26 -20.36
CA LYS A 689 1.73 25.06 -18.96
C LYS A 689 0.26 24.60 -18.89
N HIS A 690 -0.14 24.05 -17.75
CA HIS A 690 -1.48 23.52 -17.47
C HIS A 690 -2.08 24.13 -16.19
N ILE A 691 -3.35 23.81 -15.93
CA ILE A 691 -4.07 24.16 -14.69
C ILE A 691 -4.49 22.90 -13.92
N PHE A 692 -4.58 23.01 -12.60
CA PHE A 692 -5.33 22.04 -11.79
C PHE A 692 -6.80 22.47 -11.71
N LEU A 693 -7.70 21.54 -12.01
CA LEU A 693 -9.08 21.59 -11.52
C LEU A 693 -9.17 20.90 -10.16
N CYS A 694 -9.80 21.56 -9.20
CA CYS A 694 -9.97 21.11 -7.84
C CYS A 694 -11.47 20.97 -7.52
N ALA A 695 -11.91 19.81 -7.04
CA ALA A 695 -13.30 19.60 -6.60
C ALA A 695 -13.40 18.51 -5.54
N THR A 696 -14.30 18.67 -4.57
CA THR A 696 -14.64 17.60 -3.62
C THR A 696 -15.65 16.66 -4.27
N VAL A 697 -15.27 15.39 -4.48
CA VAL A 697 -16.07 14.39 -5.19
C VAL A 697 -16.21 13.14 -4.33
N ASN A 698 -17.41 12.93 -3.76
CA ASN A 698 -17.69 11.92 -2.72
C ASN A 698 -16.79 12.13 -1.48
N ASP A 699 -16.89 13.33 -0.89
CA ASP A 699 -16.23 13.74 0.36
C ASP A 699 -14.70 13.60 0.36
N LYS A 700 -14.10 13.66 -0.82
CA LYS A 700 -12.64 13.61 -1.04
C LYS A 700 -12.21 14.65 -2.05
N LEU A 701 -11.15 15.40 -1.72
CA LEU A 701 -10.51 16.33 -2.65
C LEU A 701 -9.98 15.58 -3.87
N CYS A 702 -10.48 15.94 -5.05
CA CYS A 702 -10.03 15.43 -6.34
C CYS A 702 -9.36 16.58 -7.10
N MET A 703 -8.04 16.48 -7.30
CA MET A 703 -7.27 17.41 -8.13
C MET A 703 -6.79 16.72 -9.40
N ARG A 704 -6.98 17.33 -10.57
CA ARG A 704 -6.49 16.79 -11.86
C ARG A 704 -6.02 17.90 -12.80
N ALA A 705 -4.89 17.66 -13.45
CA ALA A 705 -4.29 18.59 -14.41
C ALA A 705 -5.02 18.54 -15.76
N TYR A 706 -5.23 19.71 -16.36
CA TYR A 706 -5.80 19.88 -17.70
C TYR A 706 -5.11 21.05 -18.42
N THR A 707 -4.87 20.91 -19.72
CA THR A 707 -4.45 22.03 -20.58
C THR A 707 -5.66 22.55 -21.36
N PRO A 708 -5.96 23.87 -21.30
CA PRO A 708 -7.03 24.49 -22.07
C PRO A 708 -6.78 24.45 -23.58
N THR A 709 -7.88 24.33 -24.32
CA THR A 709 -7.94 24.36 -25.79
C THR A 709 -8.40 25.71 -26.35
N SER A 710 -8.81 26.65 -25.49
CA SER A 710 -8.96 28.07 -25.84
C SER A 710 -7.58 28.75 -25.96
N SER A 711 -7.39 29.59 -26.98
CA SER A 711 -6.18 30.43 -27.11
C SER A 711 -5.96 31.29 -25.85
N VAL A 712 -4.70 31.43 -25.42
CA VAL A 712 -4.32 32.04 -24.13
C VAL A 712 -4.73 33.51 -23.97
N ASP A 713 -4.95 34.23 -25.07
CA ASP A 713 -5.36 35.64 -25.10
C ASP A 713 -6.89 35.87 -25.10
N VAL A 714 -7.68 34.79 -25.03
CA VAL A 714 -9.15 34.87 -24.90
C VAL A 714 -9.52 35.51 -23.57
N ALA A 715 -10.40 36.51 -23.62
CA ALA A 715 -10.90 37.19 -22.43
C ALA A 715 -12.20 36.55 -21.92
N GLY A 716 -12.42 36.62 -20.61
CA GLY A 716 -13.65 36.24 -19.91
C GLY A 716 -13.93 34.74 -19.77
N TYR A 717 -13.26 33.86 -20.52
CA TYR A 717 -13.45 32.41 -20.40
C TYR A 717 -12.20 31.59 -20.81
N PHE A 718 -12.23 30.31 -20.44
CA PHE A 718 -11.39 29.27 -21.04
C PHE A 718 -12.20 28.02 -21.38
N ASP A 719 -11.75 27.26 -22.38
CA ASP A 719 -12.37 26.01 -22.83
C ASP A 719 -11.48 24.80 -22.53
N LEU A 720 -12.11 23.72 -22.05
CA LEU A 720 -11.50 22.40 -21.89
C LEU A 720 -12.26 21.35 -22.73
N VAL A 721 -11.59 20.75 -23.71
CA VAL A 721 -12.07 19.52 -24.37
C VAL A 721 -11.62 18.31 -23.57
N ILE A 722 -12.57 17.60 -22.96
CA ILE A 722 -12.32 16.51 -22.01
C ILE A 722 -13.03 15.23 -22.44
N LYS A 723 -12.31 14.10 -22.37
CA LYS A 723 -12.89 12.76 -22.50
C LYS A 723 -13.49 12.30 -21.17
N VAL A 724 -14.79 12.01 -21.20
CA VAL A 724 -15.59 11.52 -20.07
C VAL A 724 -15.50 9.99 -20.04
N TYR A 725 -14.65 9.48 -19.16
CA TYR A 725 -14.52 8.04 -18.96
C TYR A 725 -15.73 7.55 -18.15
N PHE A 726 -16.79 7.10 -18.82
CA PHE A 726 -18.00 6.60 -18.18
C PHE A 726 -17.79 5.27 -17.47
N LYS A 727 -18.40 5.13 -16.28
CA LYS A 727 -18.56 3.87 -15.54
C LYS A 727 -19.17 2.79 -16.44
N GLY A 728 -18.63 1.58 -16.37
CA GLY A 728 -19.08 0.41 -17.14
C GLY A 728 -18.61 0.34 -18.60
N VAL A 729 -18.08 1.41 -19.19
CA VAL A 729 -17.72 1.43 -20.63
C VAL A 729 -16.31 0.87 -20.90
N ASN A 730 -15.34 1.10 -20.01
CA ASN A 730 -13.97 0.62 -20.16
C ASN A 730 -13.67 -0.52 -19.15
N PRO A 731 -13.47 -1.78 -19.58
CA PRO A 731 -13.15 -2.89 -18.68
C PRO A 731 -11.88 -2.68 -17.85
N LYS A 732 -10.93 -1.84 -18.30
CA LYS A 732 -9.70 -1.50 -17.55
C LYS A 732 -9.88 -0.36 -16.55
N VAL A 733 -11.01 0.34 -16.59
CA VAL A 733 -11.35 1.44 -15.65
C VAL A 733 -12.86 1.35 -15.36
N PRO A 734 -13.35 0.27 -14.71
CA PRO A 734 -14.77 -0.04 -14.65
C PRO A 734 -15.60 1.02 -13.90
N ASN A 735 -15.01 1.75 -12.96
CA ASN A 735 -15.64 2.86 -12.25
C ASN A 735 -15.63 4.20 -13.01
N GLY A 736 -14.98 4.25 -14.18
CA GLY A 736 -14.79 5.47 -14.96
C GLY A 736 -13.81 6.47 -14.33
N GLY A 737 -13.73 7.67 -14.88
CA GLY A 737 -12.87 8.75 -14.39
C GLY A 737 -13.60 9.64 -13.39
N GLN A 738 -13.13 9.73 -12.14
CA GLN A 738 -13.80 10.48 -11.07
C GLN A 738 -14.04 11.96 -11.47
N MET A 739 -12.99 12.70 -11.81
CA MET A 739 -13.10 14.11 -12.20
C MET A 739 -13.90 14.31 -13.50
N SER A 740 -13.67 13.53 -14.56
CA SER A 740 -14.38 13.76 -15.82
C SER A 740 -15.86 13.34 -15.79
N GLN A 741 -16.25 12.39 -14.92
CA GLN A 741 -17.65 12.13 -14.62
C GLN A 741 -18.27 13.21 -13.73
N TYR A 742 -17.54 13.73 -12.73
CA TYR A 742 -17.98 14.87 -11.93
C TYR A 742 -18.25 16.10 -12.81
N LEU A 743 -17.30 16.49 -13.65
CA LEU A 743 -17.46 17.55 -14.65
C LEU A 743 -18.68 17.30 -15.55
N ASN A 744 -18.88 16.06 -16.01
CA ASN A 744 -20.07 15.71 -16.78
C ASN A 744 -21.38 15.74 -15.95
N SER A 745 -21.34 15.61 -14.63
CA SER A 745 -22.51 15.76 -13.76
C SER A 745 -22.87 17.21 -13.43
N LEU A 746 -21.95 18.16 -13.64
CA LEU A 746 -22.18 19.58 -13.35
C LEU A 746 -23.30 20.17 -14.24
N SER A 747 -24.21 20.89 -13.57
CA SER A 747 -25.15 21.82 -14.19
C SER A 747 -24.46 23.09 -14.68
N LEU A 748 -25.04 23.75 -15.69
CA LEU A 748 -24.62 25.12 -16.02
C LEU A 748 -24.84 26.03 -14.80
N GLY A 749 -23.88 26.90 -14.55
CA GLY A 749 -23.85 27.79 -13.38
C GLY A 749 -23.10 27.24 -12.16
N SER A 750 -22.74 25.94 -12.13
CA SER A 750 -21.88 25.37 -11.09
C SER A 750 -20.47 25.97 -11.12
N LEU A 751 -19.84 26.11 -9.96
CA LEU A 751 -18.45 26.54 -9.80
C LEU A 751 -17.50 25.34 -9.77
N ILE A 752 -16.25 25.55 -10.18
CA ILE A 752 -15.12 24.69 -9.87
C ILE A 752 -13.88 25.54 -9.55
N ASP A 753 -13.06 25.09 -8.62
CA ASP A 753 -11.82 25.78 -8.27
C ASP A 753 -10.72 25.46 -9.29
N VAL A 754 -10.02 26.49 -9.74
CA VAL A 754 -8.90 26.41 -10.67
C VAL A 754 -7.64 26.95 -9.98
N LYS A 755 -6.52 26.23 -10.06
CA LYS A 755 -5.21 26.67 -9.55
C LYS A 755 -4.14 26.50 -10.62
N GLY A 756 -3.19 27.44 -10.70
CA GLY A 756 -2.15 27.50 -11.71
C GLY A 756 -1.72 28.94 -12.01
N PRO A 757 -0.84 29.17 -13.00
CA PRO A 757 -0.30 28.20 -13.97
C PRO A 757 0.67 27.19 -13.35
N LEU A 758 0.77 25.99 -13.93
CA LEU A 758 1.69 24.93 -13.53
C LEU A 758 2.42 24.31 -14.72
N GLY A 759 3.66 23.89 -14.53
CA GLY A 759 4.39 23.07 -15.50
C GLY A 759 5.75 23.64 -15.84
N HIS A 760 6.70 22.76 -16.13
CA HIS A 760 8.10 23.09 -16.34
C HIS A 760 8.46 23.40 -17.81
N VAL A 761 7.48 23.42 -18.71
CA VAL A 761 7.64 23.67 -20.14
C VAL A 761 6.84 24.91 -20.50
N GLU A 762 7.48 25.87 -21.16
CA GLU A 762 6.84 27.06 -21.71
C GLU A 762 7.32 27.33 -23.13
N TYR A 763 6.40 27.57 -24.07
CA TYR A 763 6.72 27.99 -25.43
C TYR A 763 6.68 29.52 -25.52
N VAL A 764 7.84 30.14 -25.76
CA VAL A 764 8.02 31.60 -25.77
C VAL A 764 8.06 32.18 -27.19
N GLY A 765 7.63 31.41 -28.19
CA GLY A 765 7.51 31.81 -29.59
C GLY A 765 8.79 31.62 -30.42
N ARG A 766 8.60 31.50 -31.74
CA ARG A 766 9.67 31.49 -32.77
C ARG A 766 10.74 30.43 -32.49
N GLY A 767 10.27 29.19 -32.33
CA GLY A 767 11.07 27.99 -32.10
C GLY A 767 11.59 27.81 -30.67
N LYS A 768 11.34 28.76 -29.76
CA LYS A 768 11.98 28.79 -28.43
C LYS A 768 11.09 28.24 -27.33
N PHE A 769 11.70 27.41 -26.49
CA PHE A 769 11.10 26.86 -25.27
C PHE A 769 11.93 27.26 -24.07
N LEU A 770 11.28 27.43 -22.92
CA LEU A 770 11.91 27.33 -21.60
C LEU A 770 11.54 25.97 -21.02
N VAL A 771 12.54 25.18 -20.61
CA VAL A 771 12.35 23.86 -20.01
C VAL A 771 13.15 23.81 -18.70
N HIS A 772 12.44 23.87 -17.56
CA HIS A 772 13.03 24.21 -16.25
C HIS A 772 13.88 25.50 -16.33
N ASP A 773 13.29 26.56 -16.90
CA ASP A 773 13.90 27.88 -17.16
C ASP A 773 15.13 27.89 -18.08
N LYS A 774 15.58 26.73 -18.57
CA LYS A 774 16.67 26.62 -19.54
C LYS A 774 16.13 26.84 -20.97
N PRO A 775 16.73 27.73 -21.76
CA PRO A 775 16.33 27.92 -23.15
C PRO A 775 16.68 26.71 -24.01
N LYS A 776 15.68 26.17 -24.73
CA LYS A 776 15.84 25.23 -25.84
C LYS A 776 15.29 25.86 -27.12
N PHE A 777 15.74 25.40 -28.28
CA PHE A 777 15.34 25.92 -29.58
C PHE A 777 15.14 24.79 -30.59
N ALA A 778 14.17 24.94 -31.49
CA ALA A 778 13.97 24.09 -32.65
C ALA A 778 13.48 24.91 -33.85
N LYS A 779 13.86 24.51 -35.06
CA LYS A 779 13.22 24.90 -36.31
C LYS A 779 12.10 23.92 -36.71
N LYS A 780 12.18 22.66 -36.26
CA LYS A 780 11.21 21.60 -36.54
C LYS A 780 10.80 20.86 -35.27
N LEU A 781 9.50 20.62 -35.09
CA LEU A 781 8.93 19.97 -33.92
C LEU A 781 8.24 18.66 -34.29
N THR A 782 8.70 17.58 -33.68
CA THR A 782 8.10 16.24 -33.79
C THR A 782 7.13 16.03 -32.64
N MET A 783 5.82 16.09 -32.91
CA MET A 783 4.77 16.16 -31.90
C MET A 783 3.97 14.85 -31.80
N LEU A 784 4.15 14.10 -30.71
CA LEU A 784 3.66 12.73 -30.56
C LEU A 784 2.57 12.64 -29.48
N ALA A 785 1.31 12.63 -29.92
CA ALA A 785 0.14 12.71 -29.04
C ALA A 785 -0.55 11.34 -28.88
N GLY A 786 -1.10 11.08 -27.68
CA GLY A 786 -1.88 9.87 -27.38
C GLY A 786 -3.18 10.17 -26.65
N GLY A 787 -4.33 9.99 -27.32
CA GLY A 787 -5.66 10.24 -26.77
C GLY A 787 -5.83 11.69 -26.27
N THR A 788 -6.07 11.87 -24.97
CA THR A 788 -6.18 13.21 -24.34
C THR A 788 -4.87 14.00 -24.31
N GLY A 789 -3.72 13.35 -24.57
CA GLY A 789 -2.40 13.99 -24.63
C GLY A 789 -2.19 14.94 -25.81
N ILE A 790 -3.19 15.13 -26.68
CA ILE A 790 -3.12 16.16 -27.75
C ILE A 790 -3.20 17.59 -27.18
N THR A 791 -3.81 17.82 -26.02
CA THR A 791 -4.15 19.18 -25.56
C THR A 791 -2.95 20.13 -25.33
N PRO A 792 -1.79 19.72 -24.79
CA PRO A 792 -0.60 20.58 -24.72
C PRO A 792 0.00 20.86 -26.11
N ILE A 793 0.04 19.84 -26.96
CA ILE A 793 0.53 19.92 -28.34
C ILE A 793 -0.34 20.90 -29.16
N TYR A 794 -1.66 20.80 -29.05
CA TYR A 794 -2.63 21.69 -29.68
C TYR A 794 -2.47 23.15 -29.24
N GLN A 795 -2.21 23.40 -27.95
CA GLN A 795 -1.95 24.74 -27.44
C GLN A 795 -0.64 25.35 -28.00
N VAL A 796 0.41 24.54 -28.16
CA VAL A 796 1.67 24.97 -28.82
C VAL A 796 1.44 25.24 -30.32
N ILE A 797 0.68 24.38 -31.01
CA ILE A 797 0.29 24.60 -32.41
C ILE A 797 -0.48 25.92 -32.57
N GLN A 798 -1.47 26.18 -31.72
CA GLN A 798 -2.22 27.45 -31.72
C GLN A 798 -1.29 28.67 -31.59
N ALA A 799 -0.28 28.61 -30.73
CA ALA A 799 0.66 29.72 -30.54
C ALA A 799 1.56 29.94 -31.77
N ILE A 800 2.13 28.86 -32.32
CA ILE A 800 2.97 28.91 -33.54
C ILE A 800 2.17 29.42 -34.74
N LEU A 801 0.94 28.95 -34.92
CA LEU A 801 0.11 29.38 -36.04
C LEU A 801 -0.31 30.86 -35.94
N LYS A 802 -0.51 31.36 -34.72
CA LYS A 802 -0.95 32.73 -34.46
C LYS A 802 0.12 33.80 -34.72
N ASP A 803 1.40 33.49 -34.55
CA ASP A 803 2.48 34.37 -34.98
C ASP A 803 2.86 34.08 -36.44
N PRO A 804 2.63 35.01 -37.40
CA PRO A 804 3.02 34.82 -38.78
C PRO A 804 4.54 34.76 -38.96
N GLU A 805 5.32 35.29 -38.02
CA GLU A 805 6.79 35.29 -38.04
C GLU A 805 7.41 34.04 -37.43
N ASP A 806 6.60 33.18 -36.81
CA ASP A 806 7.04 31.91 -36.24
C ASP A 806 7.18 30.83 -37.33
N LYS A 807 8.33 30.79 -38.01
CA LYS A 807 8.59 29.86 -39.11
C LYS A 807 8.88 28.41 -38.64
N THR A 808 8.46 28.03 -37.43
CA THR A 808 8.64 26.66 -36.90
C THR A 808 7.77 25.66 -37.66
N GLU A 809 8.39 24.60 -38.17
CA GLU A 809 7.67 23.47 -38.78
C GLU A 809 7.18 22.49 -37.70
N MET A 810 6.01 21.89 -37.91
CA MET A 810 5.35 21.00 -36.95
C MET A 810 4.90 19.70 -37.63
N TYR A 811 5.31 18.58 -37.07
CA TYR A 811 5.08 17.22 -37.59
C TYR A 811 4.35 16.41 -36.51
N VAL A 812 3.02 16.35 -36.59
CA VAL A 812 2.15 15.74 -35.58
C VAL A 812 1.82 14.31 -35.95
N VAL A 813 2.12 13.34 -35.07
CA VAL A 813 1.60 11.98 -35.14
C VAL A 813 0.67 11.76 -33.95
N TYR A 814 -0.63 11.63 -34.21
CA TYR A 814 -1.67 11.55 -33.18
C TYR A 814 -2.28 10.14 -33.11
N ALA A 815 -2.00 9.43 -32.03
CA ALA A 815 -2.52 8.10 -31.76
C ALA A 815 -3.86 8.12 -30.99
N SER A 816 -4.87 7.45 -31.54
CA SER A 816 -6.23 7.29 -30.99
C SER A 816 -6.72 5.84 -31.10
N ARG A 817 -7.87 5.51 -30.50
CA ARG A 817 -8.43 4.14 -30.55
C ARG A 817 -9.23 3.89 -31.82
N THR A 818 -10.17 4.78 -32.13
CA THR A 818 -10.99 4.81 -33.34
C THR A 818 -11.04 6.23 -33.91
N GLU A 819 -11.72 6.40 -35.04
CA GLU A 819 -11.95 7.70 -35.68
C GLU A 819 -12.70 8.70 -34.77
N ASP A 820 -13.54 8.21 -33.85
CA ASP A 820 -14.39 9.02 -32.95
C ASP A 820 -13.74 9.32 -31.58
N ASP A 821 -12.50 8.86 -31.38
CA ASP A 821 -11.66 9.17 -30.21
C ASP A 821 -10.75 10.39 -30.43
N ILE A 822 -10.63 10.88 -31.68
CA ILE A 822 -9.70 11.94 -32.08
C ILE A 822 -10.26 13.30 -31.62
N LEU A 823 -9.64 13.91 -30.60
CA LEU A 823 -10.04 15.23 -30.09
C LEU A 823 -9.58 16.33 -31.05
N VAL A 824 -10.33 17.44 -31.13
CA VAL A 824 -10.01 18.65 -31.92
C VAL A 824 -9.54 18.33 -33.36
N ARG A 825 -10.17 17.30 -33.95
CA ARG A 825 -9.79 16.75 -35.24
C ARG A 825 -9.99 17.74 -36.37
N ASP A 826 -11.20 18.31 -36.47
CA ASP A 826 -11.58 19.10 -37.63
C ASP A 826 -10.77 20.40 -37.71
N GLU A 827 -10.40 20.97 -36.56
CA GLU A 827 -9.48 22.10 -36.46
C GLU A 827 -8.05 21.73 -36.91
N LEU A 828 -7.50 20.61 -36.42
CA LEU A 828 -6.17 20.12 -36.81
C LEU A 828 -6.10 19.75 -38.31
N ASP A 829 -7.13 19.06 -38.81
CA ASP A 829 -7.26 18.66 -40.21
C ASP A 829 -7.51 19.87 -41.13
N SER A 830 -8.01 21.00 -40.63
CA SER A 830 -8.13 22.26 -41.40
C SER A 830 -6.81 23.03 -41.42
N TRP A 831 -6.20 23.27 -40.24
CA TRP A 831 -4.92 23.99 -40.14
C TRP A 831 -3.78 23.31 -40.90
N SER A 832 -3.76 21.97 -40.98
CA SER A 832 -2.75 21.25 -41.76
C SER A 832 -2.93 21.39 -43.29
N LYS A 833 -4.09 21.85 -43.76
CA LYS A 833 -4.35 22.23 -45.17
C LYS A 833 -4.07 23.71 -45.41
N GLU A 834 -4.35 24.57 -44.43
CA GLU A 834 -4.17 26.02 -44.49
C GLU A 834 -2.70 26.46 -44.30
N HIS A 835 -1.88 25.62 -43.68
CA HIS A 835 -0.49 25.95 -43.32
C HIS A 835 0.49 24.82 -43.66
N GLU A 836 1.32 25.00 -44.69
CA GLU A 836 2.38 24.06 -45.09
C GLU A 836 3.38 23.73 -43.95
N ARG A 837 3.51 24.64 -42.97
CA ARG A 837 4.31 24.47 -41.75
C ARG A 837 3.70 23.48 -40.73
N LEU A 838 2.46 23.01 -40.92
CA LEU A 838 1.81 22.01 -40.05
C LEU A 838 1.44 20.76 -40.86
N LYS A 839 1.99 19.61 -40.46
CA LYS A 839 1.68 18.30 -41.04
C LYS A 839 1.08 17.42 -39.95
N VAL A 840 -0.13 16.92 -40.15
CA VAL A 840 -0.85 16.06 -39.19
C VAL A 840 -1.08 14.67 -39.77
N TRP A 841 -0.69 13.65 -39.03
CA TRP A 841 -0.87 12.24 -39.36
C TRP A 841 -1.56 11.50 -38.22
N HIS A 842 -2.69 10.84 -38.50
CA HIS A 842 -3.46 10.12 -37.49
C HIS A 842 -3.13 8.63 -37.48
N VAL A 843 -3.12 8.01 -36.30
CA VAL A 843 -2.93 6.57 -36.12
C VAL A 843 -4.06 6.04 -35.25
N ILE A 844 -4.91 5.16 -35.78
CA ILE A 844 -6.02 4.57 -35.00
C ILE A 844 -5.80 3.08 -34.72
N GLN A 845 -6.06 2.64 -33.49
CA GLN A 845 -5.92 1.24 -33.10
C GLN A 845 -6.82 0.30 -33.92
N LYS A 846 -8.03 0.76 -34.27
CA LYS A 846 -8.96 0.04 -35.14
C LYS A 846 -9.84 1.04 -35.90
N SER A 847 -9.86 0.93 -37.23
CA SER A 847 -10.85 1.63 -38.06
C SER A 847 -12.25 1.02 -37.89
N THR A 848 -13.25 1.90 -37.82
CA THR A 848 -14.68 1.59 -37.76
C THR A 848 -15.42 1.99 -39.04
N LYS A 849 -14.82 2.85 -39.88
CA LYS A 849 -15.45 3.44 -41.08
C LYS A 849 -14.67 3.07 -42.35
N LYS A 850 -15.37 2.75 -43.44
CA LYS A 850 -14.69 2.46 -44.73
C LYS A 850 -14.02 3.74 -45.25
N GLY A 851 -12.78 3.61 -45.72
CA GLY A 851 -12.03 4.72 -46.34
C GLY A 851 -11.16 5.54 -45.39
N TRP A 852 -10.67 4.96 -44.29
CA TRP A 852 -9.61 5.57 -43.48
C TRP A 852 -8.33 5.74 -44.32
N GLN A 853 -7.75 6.96 -44.30
CA GLN A 853 -6.67 7.38 -45.23
C GLN A 853 -5.27 7.41 -44.58
N TYR A 854 -5.18 7.15 -43.27
CA TYR A 854 -3.94 7.20 -42.50
C TYR A 854 -3.56 5.81 -41.94
N SER A 855 -2.54 5.72 -41.09
CA SER A 855 -2.10 4.44 -40.50
C SER A 855 -3.14 3.83 -39.55
N THR A 856 -3.13 2.50 -39.45
CA THR A 856 -3.90 1.71 -38.46
C THR A 856 -2.94 0.87 -37.62
N GLY A 857 -3.16 0.81 -36.30
CA GLY A 857 -2.33 0.06 -35.35
C GLY A 857 -1.84 0.92 -34.19
N ILE A 858 -0.52 0.95 -33.97
CA ILE A 858 0.17 1.78 -32.97
C ILE A 858 1.27 2.58 -33.66
N ILE A 859 1.85 3.57 -32.97
CA ILE A 859 3.04 4.27 -33.47
C ILE A 859 4.20 3.25 -33.62
N THR A 860 4.74 3.16 -34.82
CA THR A 860 5.91 2.33 -35.17
C THR A 860 7.05 3.19 -35.69
N GLU A 861 8.25 2.62 -35.75
CA GLU A 861 9.41 3.25 -36.39
C GLU A 861 9.14 3.65 -37.86
N SER A 862 8.42 2.82 -38.63
CA SER A 862 8.08 3.13 -40.02
C SER A 862 7.19 4.37 -40.14
N ILE A 863 6.15 4.48 -39.30
CA ILE A 863 5.24 5.63 -39.25
C ILE A 863 6.01 6.90 -38.88
N LEU A 864 6.97 6.82 -37.96
CA LEU A 864 7.79 7.98 -37.61
C LEU A 864 8.74 8.35 -38.77
N ARG A 865 9.48 7.41 -39.36
CA ARG A 865 10.39 7.69 -40.49
C ARG A 865 9.68 8.24 -41.73
N GLU A 866 8.40 7.94 -41.92
CA GLU A 866 7.60 8.45 -43.05
C GLU A 866 7.00 9.84 -42.78
N HIS A 867 6.70 10.20 -41.53
CA HIS A 867 5.88 11.38 -41.21
C HIS A 867 6.52 12.40 -40.25
N VAL A 868 7.69 12.15 -39.65
CA VAL A 868 8.41 13.11 -38.79
C VAL A 868 9.91 13.18 -39.16
N PRO A 869 10.60 14.32 -39.00
CA PRO A 869 12.02 14.43 -39.32
C PRO A 869 12.90 13.57 -38.42
N GLU A 870 14.08 13.19 -38.90
CA GLU A 870 15.14 12.63 -38.04
C GLU A 870 15.75 13.71 -37.13
N GLY A 871 16.32 13.25 -36.02
CA GLY A 871 16.92 14.07 -34.97
C GLY A 871 18.18 14.80 -35.43
N SER A 872 18.27 16.06 -35.03
CA SER A 872 19.38 16.97 -35.29
C SER A 872 19.36 18.13 -34.27
N ASN A 873 20.40 18.97 -34.31
CA ASN A 873 20.50 20.15 -33.43
C ASN A 873 19.39 21.20 -33.62
N ASP A 874 18.61 21.12 -34.72
CA ASP A 874 17.49 22.00 -35.03
C ASP A 874 16.10 21.36 -34.75
N THR A 875 16.05 20.16 -34.18
CA THR A 875 14.80 19.43 -33.90
C THR A 875 14.59 19.21 -32.40
N LEU A 876 13.34 19.38 -31.95
CA LEU A 876 12.88 18.88 -30.65
C LEU A 876 11.68 17.95 -30.85
N ALA A 877 11.61 16.90 -30.04
CA ALA A 877 10.44 16.05 -29.92
C ALA A 877 9.59 16.50 -28.73
N LEU A 878 8.29 16.68 -28.95
CA LEU A 878 7.28 16.92 -27.94
C LEU A 878 6.41 15.66 -27.83
N ALA A 879 6.21 15.11 -26.64
CA ALA A 879 5.36 13.93 -26.47
C ALA A 879 4.42 14.04 -25.28
N CYS A 880 3.18 13.58 -25.43
CA CYS A 880 2.21 13.49 -24.33
C CYS A 880 1.18 12.40 -24.60
N GLY A 881 0.92 11.55 -23.60
CA GLY A 881 0.01 10.41 -23.74
C GLY A 881 0.26 9.32 -22.69
N PRO A 882 -0.38 8.15 -22.81
CA PRO A 882 -0.25 7.07 -21.83
C PRO A 882 1.21 6.60 -21.66
N PRO A 883 1.70 6.34 -20.43
CA PRO A 883 3.09 5.94 -20.20
C PRO A 883 3.60 4.78 -21.07
N PRO A 884 2.82 3.72 -21.39
CA PRO A 884 3.25 2.67 -22.31
C PRO A 884 3.54 3.17 -23.74
N MET A 885 2.83 4.20 -24.22
CA MET A 885 3.12 4.82 -25.52
C MET A 885 4.47 5.53 -25.46
N ILE A 886 4.70 6.33 -24.40
CA ILE A 886 5.94 7.08 -24.22
C ILE A 886 7.14 6.14 -24.07
N GLN A 887 7.00 5.07 -23.28
CA GLN A 887 8.09 4.13 -22.95
C GLN A 887 8.40 3.12 -24.07
N PHE A 888 7.39 2.56 -24.75
CA PHE A 888 7.61 1.45 -25.69
C PHE A 888 7.48 1.82 -27.16
N ALA A 889 6.81 2.94 -27.51
CA ALA A 889 6.59 3.35 -28.90
C ALA A 889 7.28 4.68 -29.27
N VAL A 890 7.37 5.64 -28.34
CA VAL A 890 8.01 6.94 -28.59
C VAL A 890 9.52 6.85 -28.37
N LYS A 891 9.98 6.69 -27.12
CA LYS A 891 11.42 6.77 -26.80
C LYS A 891 12.30 5.83 -27.65
N PRO A 892 11.99 4.53 -27.80
CA PRO A 892 12.88 3.60 -28.51
C PRO A 892 12.92 3.82 -30.03
N ASN A 893 11.93 4.50 -30.61
CA ASN A 893 11.91 4.76 -32.05
C ASN A 893 12.48 6.14 -32.39
N LEU A 894 12.31 7.14 -31.51
CA LEU A 894 13.04 8.41 -31.60
C LEU A 894 14.56 8.23 -31.46
N GLU A 895 14.99 7.35 -30.55
CA GLU A 895 16.42 7.05 -30.33
C GLU A 895 17.08 6.47 -31.61
N LYS A 896 16.41 5.52 -32.28
CA LYS A 896 16.82 5.01 -33.61
C LYS A 896 16.73 6.04 -34.75
N MET A 897 16.04 7.16 -34.52
CA MET A 897 15.93 8.29 -35.44
C MET A 897 16.84 9.45 -35.01
N ASN A 898 17.93 9.17 -34.27
CA ASN A 898 18.97 10.13 -33.91
C ASN A 898 18.53 11.28 -32.95
N TYR A 899 17.42 11.12 -32.21
CA TYR A 899 17.05 12.06 -31.15
C TYR A 899 17.76 11.73 -29.84
N ASP A 900 18.36 12.73 -29.19
CA ASP A 900 18.78 12.58 -27.79
C ASP A 900 17.54 12.54 -26.88
N ILE A 901 17.33 11.42 -26.19
CA ILE A 901 16.14 11.19 -25.35
C ILE A 901 16.19 11.95 -24.00
N LYS A 902 17.33 12.56 -23.66
CA LYS A 902 17.50 13.44 -22.48
C LYS A 902 17.37 14.92 -22.88
N ASP A 903 17.99 15.32 -23.98
CA ASP A 903 18.09 16.73 -24.36
C ASP A 903 17.18 17.16 -25.53
N SER A 904 16.82 16.28 -26.46
CA SER A 904 15.92 16.61 -27.58
C SER A 904 14.45 16.26 -27.33
N LEU A 905 14.14 15.39 -26.35
CA LEU A 905 12.76 15.01 -26.00
C LEU A 905 12.22 15.81 -24.81
N ILE A 906 11.06 16.43 -25.00
CA ILE A 906 10.25 17.10 -23.98
C ILE A 906 8.95 16.30 -23.79
N VAL A 907 8.57 16.03 -22.54
CA VAL A 907 7.34 15.29 -22.20
C VAL A 907 6.45 16.17 -21.32
N PHE A 908 5.17 16.31 -21.69
CA PHE A 908 4.14 17.01 -20.92
C PHE A 908 3.37 16.04 -20.02
#